data_AF-A0A7K2WKH1-F1
#
_entry.id   AF-A0A7K2WKH1-F1
#
_cell.length_a   1.000
_cell.length_b   1.000
_cell.length_c   1.000
_cell.angle_alpha   90.00
_cell.angle_beta   90.00
_cell.angle_gamma   90.00
#
_symmetry.space_group_name_H-M   'P 1'
#
loop_
_entity.id
_entity.type
_entity.pdbx_description
1 polymer ?
#
loop_
_entity_poly.entity_id
_entity_poly.type
_entity_poly.pdbx_seq_one_letter_code
_entity_poly.pdbx_strand_id
1 'polypeptide(L)'
;MFLARREIAGGVVAGPLVAVKTLKVPADETDADDNFRIRFRREMHAARAVTGPYTVALLNGDADAQVPWLATEYVAGPALGEAVARCGPLPVSAVRTLGAGLARALDAVHTARVLHRDLKPGNVLLTADGPRLIDFGIAQGFDATALTATGLVIGTPGYMSPEVLTSGRGQVPASDVFCLGSVLCFAATGRGPFDDEEPASVLYRIASGVADLSELPPPLRDVVTHCLRRDPAARPTAAELVAELSGTAPDAPLWPAPYLSLFAAHREAVERCEQAAGTVPLEQAVTSAAAPAPLLVVPPSPTAVSGRAVPLSSASLATPRRWPWIVVGAVLVTALAVTLAVVLPGDNTRNPVPAVEGEPKQEQAGPLAVPDADAAHSGEFTAAALDTRQRPDGWRPWARGVKGTGRTGGCAAGAGLLVCGDGHGAARALDLATGEEKWRTEGFDESRTDSDNFPETPPGDPAMAPVTDGTLFFVPAQAGISAVDAATGLVKWRYQRLSFTGLRALTYAAGRLYVANIDDQADSAAKLVEVHALRTSDGAEEWSAHLPDATGPLVVHDDQVYLPLTDGSVAALDTTETVAEPRIRDGVDCSGLLAHDDTLLCWSTQRPGVILLAPATLETRRTLAPSVTPAAAPVAGDRGVLVLRDTGGRLRAFDWRTGKPLWDRPEPSATGGLALADDRLFVLGRRELLTVDVADGSTSGAVRLPTPAGQRLDLGPLAEPLCLGGVLYLTTQGGFIRSVAAPGIPVSKG
;
A
#
# COMPACT_ATOMS: atom_id res chain seq x y z
N MET A 1 14.21 10.41 -26.21
CA MET A 1 15.29 11.32 -25.81
C MET A 1 16.02 11.77 -27.07
N PHE A 2 16.43 13.02 -27.12
CA PHE A 2 17.05 13.66 -28.27
C PHE A 2 18.34 14.37 -27.83
N LEU A 3 19.34 14.39 -28.70
CA LEU A 3 20.51 15.23 -28.53
C LEU A 3 20.21 16.60 -29.14
N ALA A 4 20.41 17.68 -28.38
CA ALA A 4 20.16 19.04 -28.86
C ALA A 4 21.28 19.99 -28.44
N ARG A 5 21.22 21.23 -28.94
CA ARG A 5 22.17 22.29 -28.59
C ARG A 5 21.39 23.53 -28.14
N ARG A 6 21.86 24.20 -27.09
CA ARG A 6 21.24 25.44 -26.60
C ARG A 6 21.70 26.62 -27.47
N GLU A 7 20.74 27.35 -28.04
CA GLU A 7 21.01 28.66 -28.65
C GLU A 7 21.24 29.72 -27.57
N ILE A 8 22.33 30.47 -27.68
CA ILE A 8 22.63 31.61 -26.82
C ILE A 8 22.30 32.88 -27.61
N ALA A 9 21.56 33.81 -27.00
CA ALA A 9 21.16 35.06 -27.63
C ALA A 9 22.39 35.79 -28.22
N GLY A 10 22.40 35.97 -29.55
CA GLY A 10 23.52 36.54 -30.30
C GLY A 10 24.02 35.72 -31.49
N GLY A 11 23.53 34.49 -31.71
CA GLY A 11 23.63 33.76 -32.99
C GLY A 11 25.02 33.31 -33.46
N VAL A 12 26.10 33.63 -32.75
CA VAL A 12 27.48 33.38 -33.21
C VAL A 12 28.21 32.29 -32.41
N VAL A 13 27.73 31.90 -31.22
CA VAL A 13 28.37 30.85 -30.41
C VAL A 13 27.35 29.80 -30.01
N ALA A 14 27.59 28.57 -30.45
CA ALA A 14 26.74 27.43 -30.16
C ALA A 14 27.03 26.93 -28.73
N GLY A 15 25.99 26.79 -27.89
CA GLY A 15 26.15 26.32 -26.50
C GLY A 15 26.52 24.83 -26.39
N PRO A 16 26.73 24.30 -25.16
CA PRO A 16 27.02 22.88 -24.95
C PRO A 16 25.85 21.99 -25.38
N LEU A 17 26.15 20.72 -25.68
CA LEU A 17 25.14 19.69 -25.96
C LEU A 17 24.27 19.42 -24.72
N VAL A 18 23.00 19.15 -24.98
CA VAL A 18 21.99 18.83 -23.97
C VAL A 18 21.21 17.59 -24.37
N ALA A 19 20.75 16.83 -23.38
CA ALA A 19 19.89 15.68 -23.59
C ALA A 19 18.44 16.08 -23.31
N VAL A 20 17.58 16.04 -24.33
CA VAL A 20 16.17 16.44 -24.24
C VAL A 20 15.30 15.19 -24.16
N LYS A 21 14.56 15.04 -23.07
CA LYS A 21 13.56 13.98 -22.91
C LYS A 21 12.18 14.60 -23.10
N THR A 22 11.44 14.08 -24.07
CA THR A 22 10.03 14.41 -24.34
C THR A 22 9.14 13.35 -23.74
N LEU A 23 7.99 13.74 -23.21
CA LEU A 23 6.99 12.83 -22.67
C LEU A 23 5.86 12.66 -23.70
N LYS A 24 5.41 11.41 -23.88
CA LYS A 24 4.28 11.11 -24.75
C LYS A 24 3.00 11.33 -23.94
N VAL A 25 2.23 12.34 -24.31
CA VAL A 25 0.85 12.50 -23.84
C VAL A 25 -0.06 11.80 -24.86
N PRO A 26 -0.92 10.84 -24.46
CA PRO A 26 -1.88 10.23 -25.36
C PRO A 26 -2.79 11.30 -25.98
N ALA A 27 -3.01 11.24 -27.29
CA ALA A 27 -3.72 12.28 -28.03
C ALA A 27 -5.23 12.37 -27.74
N ASP A 28 -5.78 11.41 -26.97
CA ASP A 28 -7.22 11.17 -26.86
C ASP A 28 -7.81 11.48 -25.46
N GLU A 29 -7.01 12.01 -24.51
CA GLU A 29 -7.44 12.32 -23.14
C GLU A 29 -7.16 13.80 -22.79
N THR A 30 -8.02 14.71 -23.25
CA THR A 30 -7.83 16.16 -23.11
C THR A 30 -7.99 16.73 -21.68
N ASP A 31 -8.60 16.00 -20.73
CA ASP A 31 -8.77 16.47 -19.34
C ASP A 31 -7.77 15.85 -18.35
N ALA A 32 -7.11 14.74 -18.70
CA ALA A 32 -6.03 14.13 -17.90
C ALA A 32 -4.68 14.88 -18.01
N ASP A 33 -4.61 15.86 -18.93
CA ASP A 33 -3.39 16.58 -19.28
C ASP A 33 -2.98 17.59 -18.18
N ASP A 34 -3.92 18.22 -17.46
CA ASP A 34 -3.59 19.27 -16.48
C ASP A 34 -2.97 18.71 -15.18
N ASN A 35 -3.50 17.61 -14.64
CA ASN A 35 -2.93 16.97 -13.44
C ASN A 35 -1.54 16.35 -13.69
N PHE A 36 -1.28 15.91 -14.92
CA PHE A 36 0.06 15.50 -15.35
C PHE A 36 1.00 16.70 -15.41
N ARG A 37 0.61 17.79 -16.08
CA ARG A 37 1.42 19.00 -16.24
C ARG A 37 1.72 19.69 -14.90
N ILE A 38 0.76 19.75 -13.97
CA ILE A 38 0.94 20.33 -12.63
C ILE A 38 2.00 19.54 -11.84
N ARG A 39 1.87 18.21 -11.80
CA ARG A 39 2.84 17.33 -11.13
C ARG A 39 4.21 17.38 -11.81
N PHE A 40 4.26 17.34 -13.13
CA PHE A 40 5.49 17.47 -13.91
C PHE A 40 6.20 18.80 -13.66
N ARG A 41 5.45 19.92 -13.59
CA ARG A 41 5.98 21.25 -13.24
C ARG A 41 6.58 21.27 -11.84
N ARG A 42 5.88 20.66 -10.86
CA ARG A 42 6.36 20.55 -9.47
C ARG A 42 7.63 19.70 -9.36
N GLU A 43 7.66 18.53 -10.01
CA GLU A 43 8.81 17.63 -9.99
C GLU A 43 10.01 18.24 -10.72
N MET A 44 9.80 18.91 -11.86
CA MET A 44 10.86 19.69 -12.52
C MET A 44 11.42 20.80 -11.62
N HIS A 45 10.57 21.54 -10.90
CA HIS A 45 11.04 22.59 -10.00
C HIS A 45 11.89 22.01 -8.85
N ALA A 46 11.46 20.90 -8.24
CA ALA A 46 12.24 20.23 -7.19
C ALA A 46 13.57 19.68 -7.73
N ALA A 47 13.56 19.10 -8.93
CA ALA A 47 14.76 18.56 -9.56
C ALA A 47 15.79 19.62 -9.96
N ARG A 48 15.38 20.86 -10.26
CA ARG A 48 16.32 21.98 -10.49
C ARG A 48 17.18 22.30 -9.26
N ALA A 49 16.71 21.97 -8.06
CA ALA A 49 17.48 22.18 -6.83
C ALA A 49 18.57 21.13 -6.60
N VAL A 50 18.52 20.00 -7.32
CA VAL A 50 19.53 18.95 -7.24
C VAL A 50 20.78 19.39 -8.00
N THR A 51 21.86 19.59 -7.26
CA THR A 51 23.17 19.93 -7.82
C THR A 51 24.25 19.09 -7.17
N GLY A 52 25.29 18.73 -7.93
CA GLY A 52 26.38 17.94 -7.40
C GLY A 52 27.21 17.27 -8.50
N PRO A 53 28.46 16.88 -8.19
CA PRO A 53 29.38 16.30 -9.17
C PRO A 53 28.97 14.90 -9.67
N TYR A 54 28.05 14.23 -8.98
CA TYR A 54 27.59 12.86 -9.31
C TYR A 54 26.14 12.82 -9.81
N THR A 55 25.49 13.97 -9.99
CA THR A 55 24.14 14.11 -10.55
C THR A 55 24.21 14.87 -11.86
N VAL A 56 23.26 14.66 -12.77
CA VAL A 56 23.15 15.47 -13.99
C VAL A 56 22.19 16.63 -13.76
N ALA A 57 22.66 17.85 -14.01
CA ALA A 57 21.85 19.04 -13.76
C ALA A 57 20.69 19.17 -14.76
N LEU A 58 19.51 19.54 -14.25
CA LEU A 58 18.37 19.93 -15.06
C LEU A 58 18.57 21.37 -15.54
N LEU A 59 18.83 21.54 -16.84
CA LEU A 59 19.14 22.83 -17.45
C LEU A 59 17.88 23.63 -17.79
N ASN A 60 16.90 22.96 -18.39
CA ASN A 60 15.62 23.58 -18.73
C ASN A 60 14.51 22.54 -18.86
N GLY A 61 13.28 23.01 -19.02
CA GLY A 61 12.13 22.16 -19.28
C GLY A 61 10.88 23.01 -19.39
N ASP A 62 9.88 22.47 -20.06
CA ASP A 62 8.59 23.11 -20.26
C ASP A 62 7.49 22.07 -20.10
N ALA A 63 6.69 22.25 -19.05
CA ALA A 63 5.53 21.41 -18.77
C ALA A 63 4.33 21.79 -19.63
N ASP A 64 4.30 23.02 -20.14
CA ASP A 64 3.14 23.63 -20.80
C ASP A 64 3.29 23.60 -22.33
N ALA A 65 4.48 23.24 -22.83
CA ALA A 65 4.70 22.93 -24.23
C ALA A 65 3.75 21.84 -24.74
N GLN A 66 3.34 21.93 -26.01
CA GLN A 66 2.47 20.93 -26.66
C GLN A 66 2.95 19.49 -26.43
N VAL A 67 4.27 19.28 -26.45
CA VAL A 67 4.92 18.04 -26.00
C VAL A 67 5.80 18.40 -24.80
N PRO A 68 5.40 18.04 -23.56
CA PRO A 68 6.19 18.33 -22.37
C PRO A 68 7.60 17.77 -22.48
N TRP A 69 8.59 18.57 -22.12
CA TRP A 69 9.99 18.22 -22.29
C TRP A 69 10.86 18.73 -21.15
N LEU A 70 11.97 18.04 -20.92
CA LEU A 70 13.03 18.43 -19.99
C LEU A 70 14.38 18.27 -20.68
N ALA A 71 15.33 19.14 -20.35
CA ALA A 71 16.67 19.16 -20.91
C ALA A 71 17.70 19.12 -19.78
N THR A 72 18.56 18.11 -19.80
CA THR A 72 19.66 17.94 -18.86
C THR A 72 21.01 18.14 -19.56
N GLU A 73 22.07 18.29 -18.78
CA GLU A 73 23.43 18.21 -19.31
C GLU A 73 23.63 16.88 -20.04
N TYR A 74 24.23 16.94 -21.23
CA TYR A 74 24.57 15.72 -21.93
C TYR A 74 25.86 15.11 -21.36
N VAL A 75 25.78 13.86 -20.92
CA VAL A 75 26.94 13.11 -20.40
C VAL A 75 27.43 12.13 -21.46
N ALA A 76 28.65 12.35 -21.93
CA ALA A 76 29.33 11.49 -22.92
C ALA A 76 29.90 10.22 -22.27
N GLY A 77 29.03 9.28 -21.89
CA GLY A 77 29.43 8.04 -21.24
C GLY A 77 28.41 6.90 -21.44
N PRO A 78 28.87 5.64 -21.40
CA PRO A 78 27.97 4.48 -21.43
C PRO A 78 27.15 4.39 -20.14
N ALA A 79 25.99 3.75 -20.21
CA ALA A 79 25.30 3.31 -19.00
C ALA A 79 26.07 2.16 -18.34
N LEU A 80 26.00 2.04 -17.01
CA LEU A 80 26.67 0.99 -16.23
C LEU A 80 26.31 -0.42 -16.74
N GLY A 81 25.04 -0.64 -17.08
CA GLY A 81 24.58 -1.91 -17.65
C GLY A 81 25.29 -2.28 -18.96
N GLU A 82 25.47 -1.31 -19.87
CA GLU A 82 26.21 -1.49 -21.12
C GLU A 82 27.69 -1.78 -20.84
N ALA A 83 28.29 -0.98 -19.96
CA ALA A 83 29.71 -1.09 -19.64
C ALA A 83 30.04 -2.45 -19.02
N VAL A 84 29.25 -2.93 -18.06
CA VAL A 84 29.44 -4.27 -17.47
C VAL A 84 29.20 -5.38 -18.49
N ALA A 85 28.19 -5.26 -19.36
CA ALA A 85 27.95 -6.25 -20.41
C ALA A 85 29.11 -6.37 -21.42
N ARG A 86 29.77 -5.24 -21.74
CA ARG A 86 30.87 -5.19 -22.73
C ARG A 86 32.25 -5.44 -22.13
N CYS A 87 32.47 -5.00 -20.89
CA CYS A 87 33.79 -5.00 -20.25
C CYS A 87 33.92 -6.01 -19.11
N GLY A 88 32.82 -6.64 -18.68
CA GLY A 88 32.75 -7.52 -17.52
C GLY A 88 32.57 -6.78 -16.19
N PRO A 89 32.44 -7.50 -15.07
CA PRO A 89 32.23 -6.91 -13.75
C PRO A 89 33.40 -6.05 -13.26
N LEU A 90 33.11 -5.08 -12.40
CA LEU A 90 34.08 -4.15 -11.84
C LEU A 90 34.86 -4.77 -10.65
N PRO A 91 36.15 -4.44 -10.48
CA PRO A 91 36.89 -4.81 -9.28
C PRO A 91 36.35 -4.09 -8.04
N VAL A 92 36.57 -4.68 -6.86
CA VAL A 92 36.07 -4.18 -5.56
C VAL A 92 36.36 -2.70 -5.33
N SER A 93 37.56 -2.22 -5.66
CA SER A 93 37.93 -0.81 -5.51
C SER A 93 37.05 0.12 -6.36
N ALA A 94 36.83 -0.25 -7.62
CA ALA A 94 35.97 0.51 -8.54
C ALA A 94 34.51 0.48 -8.10
N VAL A 95 34.00 -0.66 -7.61
CA VAL A 95 32.63 -0.75 -7.05
C VAL A 95 32.46 0.14 -5.82
N ARG A 96 33.46 0.20 -4.94
CA ARG A 96 33.44 1.09 -3.77
C ARG A 96 33.41 2.57 -4.18
N THR A 97 34.22 2.97 -5.14
CA THR A 97 34.21 4.37 -5.61
C THR A 97 32.94 4.71 -6.37
N LEU A 98 32.43 3.80 -7.21
CA LEU A 98 31.12 3.90 -7.85
C LEU A 98 30.02 4.11 -6.81
N GLY A 99 29.98 3.25 -5.79
CA GLY A 99 28.99 3.31 -4.73
C GLY A 99 29.08 4.58 -3.87
N ALA A 100 30.29 5.03 -3.53
CA ALA A 100 30.46 6.29 -2.81
C ALA A 100 29.98 7.49 -3.65
N GLY A 101 30.23 7.49 -4.95
CA GLY A 101 29.72 8.52 -5.87
C GLY A 101 28.20 8.52 -5.97
N LEU A 102 27.59 7.34 -6.12
CA LEU A 102 26.13 7.19 -6.19
C LEU A 102 25.44 7.50 -4.85
N ALA A 103 26.03 7.13 -3.72
CA ALA A 103 25.53 7.50 -2.40
C ALA A 103 25.55 9.02 -2.20
N ARG A 104 26.60 9.74 -2.63
CA ARG A 104 26.61 11.21 -2.64
C ARG A 104 25.56 11.81 -3.58
N ALA A 105 25.31 11.17 -4.72
CA ALA A 105 24.25 11.59 -5.63
C ALA A 105 22.86 11.45 -4.99
N LEU A 106 22.58 10.31 -4.35
CA LEU A 106 21.33 10.09 -3.63
C LEU A 106 21.17 11.04 -2.44
N ASP A 107 22.23 11.29 -1.68
CA ASP A 107 22.21 12.25 -0.57
C ASP A 107 21.83 13.67 -1.04
N ALA A 108 22.39 14.12 -2.17
CA ALA A 108 22.03 15.40 -2.79
C ALA A 108 20.56 15.43 -3.27
N VAL A 109 20.07 14.34 -3.87
CA VAL A 109 18.68 14.18 -4.32
C VAL A 109 17.71 14.20 -3.13
N HIS A 110 18.01 13.44 -2.07
CA HIS A 110 17.18 13.34 -0.86
C HIS A 110 17.17 14.64 -0.06
N THR A 111 18.29 15.36 0.01
CA THR A 111 18.37 16.70 0.64
C THR A 111 17.47 17.71 -0.08
N ALA A 112 17.35 17.60 -1.40
CA ALA A 112 16.40 18.40 -2.19
C ALA A 112 14.94 17.94 -2.06
N ARG A 113 14.66 16.95 -1.19
CA ARG A 113 13.34 16.31 -0.99
C ARG A 113 12.79 15.66 -2.26
N VAL A 114 13.68 15.18 -3.12
CA VAL A 114 13.35 14.40 -4.31
C VAL A 114 13.75 12.94 -4.04
N LEU A 115 13.05 11.99 -4.67
CA LEU A 115 13.42 10.57 -4.68
C LEU A 115 13.80 10.17 -6.10
N HIS A 116 14.72 9.23 -6.26
CA HIS A 116 15.12 8.76 -7.59
C HIS A 116 14.02 7.92 -8.25
N ARG A 117 13.42 7.00 -7.49
CA ARG A 117 12.28 6.14 -7.88
C ARG A 117 12.52 5.02 -8.89
N ASP A 118 13.54 5.14 -9.73
CA ASP A 118 13.88 4.14 -10.77
C ASP A 118 15.40 3.87 -10.83
N LEU A 119 16.06 3.69 -9.68
CA LEU A 119 17.51 3.49 -9.69
C LEU A 119 17.85 2.07 -10.19
N LYS A 120 18.56 2.01 -11.33
CA LYS A 120 19.00 0.78 -11.99
C LYS A 120 20.27 1.03 -12.81
N PRO A 121 20.99 0.00 -13.30
CA PRO A 121 22.22 0.18 -14.06
C PRO A 121 22.07 1.01 -15.34
N GLY A 122 20.87 1.05 -15.92
CA GLY A 122 20.56 1.89 -17.08
C GLY A 122 20.53 3.40 -16.76
N ASN A 123 20.29 3.78 -15.51
CA ASN A 123 20.17 5.18 -15.07
C ASN A 123 21.47 5.68 -14.39
N VAL A 124 22.56 4.94 -14.55
CA VAL A 124 23.90 5.32 -14.07
C VAL A 124 24.82 5.44 -15.27
N LEU A 125 25.19 6.66 -15.64
CA LEU A 125 26.17 6.92 -16.70
C LEU A 125 27.58 6.96 -16.14
N LEU A 126 28.56 6.43 -16.86
CA LEU A 126 29.95 6.36 -16.42
C LEU A 126 30.83 7.31 -17.23
N THR A 127 31.61 8.13 -16.53
CA THR A 127 32.62 9.01 -17.12
C THR A 127 33.99 8.72 -16.52
N ALA A 128 35.05 9.22 -17.17
CA ALA A 128 36.42 9.08 -16.66
C ALA A 128 36.56 9.59 -15.21
N ASP A 129 35.82 10.64 -14.85
CA ASP A 129 35.90 11.30 -13.54
C ASP A 129 34.92 10.72 -12.50
N GLY A 130 34.06 9.77 -12.89
CA GLY A 130 33.12 9.11 -11.98
C GLY A 130 31.73 8.86 -12.55
N PRO A 131 30.81 8.31 -11.75
CA PRO A 131 29.44 8.07 -12.16
C PRO A 131 28.61 9.36 -12.22
N ARG A 132 27.53 9.31 -12.99
CA ARG A 132 26.48 10.33 -13.07
C ARG A 132 25.11 9.66 -12.97
N LEU A 133 24.35 10.06 -11.97
CA LEU A 133 22.98 9.62 -11.78
C LEU A 133 22.04 10.47 -12.66
N ILE A 134 21.23 9.81 -13.49
CA ILE A 134 20.27 10.43 -14.42
C ILE A 134 18.84 10.02 -14.10
N ASP A 135 17.85 10.71 -14.67
CA ASP A 135 16.45 10.29 -14.68
C ASP A 135 15.81 10.09 -13.29
N PHE A 136 16.26 10.83 -12.27
CA PHE A 136 15.64 10.83 -10.94
C PHE A 136 14.26 11.48 -10.97
N GLY A 137 13.22 10.74 -10.59
CA GLY A 137 11.93 11.23 -10.08
C GLY A 137 11.01 12.08 -10.98
N ILE A 138 11.48 12.71 -12.05
CA ILE A 138 10.76 13.79 -12.77
C ILE A 138 9.70 13.28 -13.76
N ALA A 139 9.74 11.99 -14.13
CA ALA A 139 8.92 11.45 -15.22
C ALA A 139 8.20 10.13 -14.89
N GLN A 140 8.39 9.57 -13.68
CA GLN A 140 7.98 8.20 -13.35
C GLN A 140 6.95 8.12 -12.21
N GLY A 141 6.51 9.23 -11.63
CA GLY A 141 5.35 9.24 -10.72
C GLY A 141 4.05 8.70 -11.33
N PHE A 142 4.06 8.26 -12.59
CA PHE A 142 2.89 7.91 -13.40
C PHE A 142 2.99 6.55 -14.10
N ASP A 143 4.19 5.98 -14.27
CA ASP A 143 4.37 4.61 -14.82
C ASP A 143 4.16 3.52 -13.75
N ALA A 144 4.34 3.85 -12.47
CA ALA A 144 4.08 2.93 -11.35
C ALA A 144 2.59 2.52 -11.26
N THR A 145 1.68 3.42 -11.65
CA THR A 145 0.23 3.17 -11.77
C THR A 145 -0.11 2.18 -12.90
N ALA A 146 0.70 2.12 -13.96
CA ALA A 146 0.51 1.14 -15.04
C ALA A 146 0.94 -0.27 -14.63
N LEU A 147 1.86 -0.38 -13.67
CA LEU A 147 2.42 -1.65 -13.19
C LEU A 147 1.41 -2.47 -12.36
N THR A 148 0.55 -1.79 -11.59
CA THR A 148 -0.47 -2.42 -10.74
C THR A 148 -1.80 -2.67 -11.46
N ALA A 149 -2.16 -1.84 -12.45
CA ALA A 149 -3.45 -1.92 -13.14
C ALA A 149 -3.53 -2.96 -14.28
N THR A 150 -2.41 -3.45 -14.81
CA THR A 150 -2.40 -4.29 -16.04
C THR A 150 -1.83 -5.69 -15.87
N GLY A 151 -1.21 -6.02 -14.72
CA GLY A 151 -0.43 -7.25 -14.55
C GLY A 151 0.78 -7.36 -15.49
N LEU A 152 1.07 -6.33 -16.31
CA LEU A 152 2.27 -6.24 -17.12
C LEU A 152 3.35 -5.48 -16.35
N VAL A 153 4.41 -6.19 -15.98
CA VAL A 153 5.65 -5.58 -15.49
C VAL A 153 6.31 -4.84 -16.66
N ILE A 154 6.07 -3.54 -16.78
CA ILE A 154 6.85 -2.66 -17.68
C ILE A 154 8.09 -2.20 -16.91
N GLY A 155 9.18 -2.95 -17.01
CA GLY A 155 10.46 -2.61 -16.37
C GLY A 155 11.31 -3.85 -16.04
N THR A 156 12.51 -3.65 -15.48
CA THR A 156 13.33 -4.73 -14.93
C THR A 156 13.04 -4.83 -13.43
N PRO A 157 12.17 -5.75 -12.97
CA PRO A 157 11.70 -5.78 -11.58
C PRO A 157 12.81 -6.01 -10.55
N GLY A 158 13.95 -6.57 -10.97
CA GLY A 158 15.08 -6.97 -10.11
C GLY A 158 15.74 -5.88 -9.26
N TYR A 159 15.37 -4.61 -9.44
CA TYR A 159 15.91 -3.48 -8.69
C TYR A 159 14.89 -2.83 -7.73
N MET A 160 13.61 -3.23 -7.77
CA MET A 160 12.57 -2.63 -6.94
C MET A 160 12.73 -3.00 -5.47
N SER A 161 12.40 -2.08 -4.57
CA SER A 161 12.41 -2.32 -3.12
C SER A 161 11.14 -3.07 -2.64
N PRO A 162 11.20 -3.91 -1.60
CA PRO A 162 10.07 -4.73 -1.14
C PRO A 162 8.81 -3.94 -0.77
N GLU A 163 8.97 -2.75 -0.19
CA GLU A 163 7.87 -1.88 0.21
C GLU A 163 7.04 -1.36 -0.97
N VAL A 164 7.65 -1.22 -2.15
CA VAL A 164 6.95 -0.82 -3.39
C VAL A 164 6.03 -1.92 -3.89
N LEU A 165 6.39 -3.18 -3.63
CA LEU A 165 5.60 -4.35 -4.05
C LEU A 165 4.49 -4.72 -3.05
N THR A 166 4.72 -4.47 -1.76
CA THR A 166 3.89 -5.07 -0.70
C THR A 166 2.97 -4.10 0.02
N SER A 167 3.31 -2.81 0.05
CA SER A 167 2.77 -1.92 1.08
C SER A 167 1.80 -0.88 0.56
N GLY A 168 1.75 -0.62 -0.77
CA GLY A 168 1.08 0.56 -1.33
C GLY A 168 1.64 1.91 -0.81
N ARG A 169 2.57 1.87 0.16
CA ARG A 169 3.28 3.02 0.73
C ARG A 169 4.17 3.59 -0.35
N GLY A 170 4.08 4.90 -0.56
CA GLY A 170 4.96 5.62 -1.49
C GLY A 170 6.43 5.33 -1.19
N GLN A 171 7.26 5.33 -2.24
CA GLN A 171 8.71 5.19 -2.08
C GLN A 171 9.26 6.17 -1.05
N VAL A 172 10.25 5.73 -0.27
CA VAL A 172 10.95 6.52 0.75
C VAL A 172 12.45 6.63 0.38
N PRO A 173 13.24 7.51 1.02
CA PRO A 173 14.69 7.59 0.75
C PRO A 173 15.42 6.25 0.88
N ALA A 174 15.00 5.40 1.83
CA ALA A 174 15.54 4.07 2.02
C ALA A 174 15.21 3.09 0.86
N SER A 175 14.20 3.38 0.04
CA SER A 175 13.90 2.61 -1.18
C SER A 175 14.99 2.78 -2.23
N ASP A 176 15.48 4.01 -2.45
CA ASP A 176 16.60 4.26 -3.36
C ASP A 176 17.90 3.60 -2.86
N VAL A 177 18.09 3.50 -1.55
CA VAL A 177 19.23 2.77 -0.95
C VAL A 177 19.19 1.27 -1.27
N PHE A 178 18.00 0.66 -1.23
CA PHE A 178 17.84 -0.74 -1.65
C PHE A 178 18.20 -0.92 -3.12
N CYS A 179 17.68 -0.05 -3.99
CA CYS A 179 18.02 -0.04 -5.42
C CYS A 179 19.53 0.11 -5.64
N LEU A 180 20.20 0.97 -4.87
CA LEU A 180 21.66 1.13 -4.91
C LEU A 180 22.37 -0.17 -4.51
N GLY A 181 21.93 -0.86 -3.46
CA GLY A 181 22.46 -2.18 -3.08
C GLY A 181 22.41 -3.19 -4.23
N SER A 182 21.28 -3.23 -4.95
CA SER A 182 21.12 -4.08 -6.14
C SER A 182 22.05 -3.69 -7.29
N VAL A 183 22.24 -2.38 -7.52
CA VAL A 183 23.17 -1.85 -8.53
C VAL A 183 24.62 -2.22 -8.19
N LEU A 184 25.02 -2.15 -6.92
CA LEU A 184 26.38 -2.51 -6.48
C LEU A 184 26.65 -4.01 -6.62
N CYS A 185 25.65 -4.85 -6.32
CA CYS A 185 25.74 -6.29 -6.58
C CYS A 185 25.97 -6.54 -8.08
N PHE A 186 25.12 -5.98 -8.94
CA PHE A 186 25.25 -6.10 -10.39
C PHE A 186 26.60 -5.60 -10.91
N ALA A 187 27.11 -4.47 -10.40
CA ALA A 187 28.40 -3.93 -10.81
C ALA A 187 29.56 -4.89 -10.49
N ALA A 188 29.48 -5.63 -9.37
CA ALA A 188 30.52 -6.53 -8.90
C ALA A 188 30.47 -7.93 -9.51
N THR A 189 29.30 -8.39 -9.95
CA THR A 189 29.08 -9.79 -10.40
C THR A 189 28.60 -9.89 -11.85
N GLY A 190 28.02 -8.82 -12.41
CA GLY A 190 27.28 -8.85 -13.67
C GLY A 190 25.85 -9.38 -13.56
N ARG A 191 25.37 -9.71 -12.36
CA ARG A 191 24.02 -10.23 -12.07
C ARG A 191 23.40 -9.51 -10.88
N GLY A 192 22.11 -9.18 -10.98
CA GLY A 192 21.35 -8.59 -9.89
C GLY A 192 21.10 -9.60 -8.74
N PRO A 193 20.87 -9.12 -7.50
CA PRO A 193 20.70 -9.99 -6.34
C PRO A 193 19.39 -10.80 -6.34
N PHE A 194 18.43 -10.44 -7.20
CA PHE A 194 17.13 -11.10 -7.32
C PHE A 194 16.87 -11.64 -8.73
N ASP A 195 17.88 -11.63 -9.62
CA ASP A 195 17.72 -12.07 -10.99
C ASP A 195 17.28 -13.54 -11.03
N ASP A 196 16.26 -13.81 -11.85
CA ASP A 196 15.68 -15.13 -12.08
C ASP A 196 15.14 -15.18 -13.52
N GLU A 197 14.95 -16.38 -14.07
CA GLU A 197 14.41 -16.57 -15.42
C GLU A 197 12.91 -16.23 -15.48
N GLU A 198 12.19 -16.41 -14.36
CA GLU A 198 10.77 -16.13 -14.26
C GLU A 198 10.50 -14.79 -13.53
N PRO A 199 9.81 -13.82 -14.15
CA PRO A 199 9.51 -12.52 -13.53
C PRO A 199 8.76 -12.61 -12.20
N ALA A 200 7.85 -13.60 -12.04
CA ALA A 200 7.14 -13.83 -10.79
C ALA A 200 8.09 -14.28 -9.67
N SER A 201 9.11 -15.07 -9.98
CA SER A 201 10.16 -15.48 -9.05
C SER A 201 11.01 -14.31 -8.60
N VAL A 202 11.33 -13.37 -9.49
CA VAL A 202 12.03 -12.12 -9.14
C VAL A 202 11.21 -11.31 -8.13
N LEU A 203 9.92 -11.08 -8.41
CA LEU A 203 9.03 -10.33 -7.51
C LEU A 203 8.87 -11.03 -6.15
N TYR A 204 8.72 -12.36 -6.13
CA TYR A 204 8.64 -13.13 -4.90
C TYR A 204 9.91 -13.02 -4.06
N ARG A 205 11.10 -13.15 -4.68
CA ARG A 205 12.39 -13.02 -3.99
C ARG A 205 12.57 -11.63 -3.39
N ILE A 206 12.18 -10.58 -4.10
CA ILE A 206 12.19 -9.21 -3.59
C ILE A 206 11.23 -9.09 -2.40
N ALA A 207 9.96 -9.47 -2.56
CA ALA A 207 8.95 -9.36 -1.52
C ALA A 207 9.30 -10.16 -0.24
N SER A 208 9.97 -11.31 -0.41
CA SER A 208 10.45 -12.15 0.70
C SER A 208 11.79 -11.70 1.30
N GLY A 209 12.55 -10.86 0.60
CA GLY A 209 13.88 -10.39 1.02
C GLY A 209 15.00 -11.42 0.81
N VAL A 210 14.82 -12.35 -0.13
CA VAL A 210 15.76 -13.45 -0.39
C VAL A 210 16.71 -13.07 -1.53
N ALA A 211 17.79 -12.36 -1.19
CA ALA A 211 18.86 -11.97 -2.13
C ALA A 211 19.92 -13.08 -2.27
N ASP A 212 20.35 -13.35 -3.51
CA ASP A 212 21.55 -14.16 -3.78
C ASP A 212 22.80 -13.27 -3.84
N LEU A 213 23.65 -13.40 -2.82
CA LEU A 213 24.91 -12.67 -2.69
C LEU A 213 26.12 -13.61 -2.75
N SER A 214 25.94 -14.84 -3.23
CA SER A 214 26.97 -15.89 -3.21
C SER A 214 28.21 -15.51 -4.02
N GLU A 215 28.03 -14.90 -5.20
CA GLU A 215 29.10 -14.45 -6.10
C GLU A 215 29.73 -13.09 -5.68
N LEU A 216 29.17 -12.41 -4.67
CA LEU A 216 29.64 -11.10 -4.25
C LEU A 216 30.98 -11.19 -3.47
N PRO A 217 32.01 -10.42 -3.86
CA PRO A 217 33.30 -10.43 -3.15
C PRO A 217 33.14 -10.07 -1.66
N PRO A 218 33.84 -10.77 -0.73
CA PRO A 218 33.69 -10.56 0.70
C PRO A 218 33.77 -9.10 1.17
N PRO A 219 34.67 -8.24 0.64
CA PRO A 219 34.75 -6.84 1.07
C PRO A 219 33.53 -5.98 0.72
N LEU A 220 32.60 -6.45 -0.11
CA LEU A 220 31.37 -5.74 -0.48
C LEU A 220 30.12 -6.32 0.19
N ARG A 221 30.24 -7.49 0.82
CA ARG A 221 29.08 -8.26 1.28
C ARG A 221 28.30 -7.54 2.36
N ASP A 222 28.97 -6.97 3.34
CA ASP A 222 28.31 -6.31 4.48
C ASP A 222 27.50 -5.09 4.01
N VAL A 223 28.13 -4.19 3.25
CA VAL A 223 27.47 -2.96 2.76
C VAL A 223 26.27 -3.29 1.85
N VAL A 224 26.40 -4.25 0.94
CA VAL A 224 25.28 -4.67 0.08
C VAL A 224 24.18 -5.33 0.89
N THR A 225 24.52 -6.15 1.89
CA THR A 225 23.53 -6.79 2.77
C THR A 225 22.77 -5.74 3.59
N HIS A 226 23.45 -4.71 4.10
CA HIS A 226 22.83 -3.60 4.81
C HIS A 226 21.84 -2.82 3.93
N CYS A 227 22.20 -2.54 2.68
CA CYS A 227 21.31 -1.90 1.71
C CYS A 227 20.07 -2.75 1.39
N LEU A 228 20.23 -4.08 1.29
CA LEU A 228 19.17 -5.00 0.86
C LEU A 228 18.29 -5.53 1.99
N ARG A 229 18.37 -4.95 3.20
CA ARG A 229 17.48 -5.31 4.31
C ARG A 229 16.01 -5.08 3.92
N ARG A 230 15.15 -6.03 4.28
CA ARG A 230 13.72 -5.98 3.93
C ARG A 230 13.02 -4.78 4.56
N ASP A 231 13.26 -4.53 5.85
CA ASP A 231 12.76 -3.34 6.54
C ASP A 231 13.51 -2.07 6.10
N PRO A 232 12.82 -1.06 5.53
CA PRO A 232 13.43 0.21 5.14
C PRO A 232 14.13 0.94 6.30
N ALA A 233 13.61 0.84 7.53
CA ALA A 233 14.17 1.52 8.70
C ALA A 233 15.52 0.93 9.15
N ALA A 234 15.81 -0.31 8.74
CA ALA A 234 17.05 -0.99 9.08
C ALA A 234 18.18 -0.75 8.06
N ARG A 235 17.92 -0.01 6.96
CA ARG A 235 18.90 0.31 5.93
C ARG A 235 19.71 1.55 6.33
N PRO A 236 20.99 1.64 5.92
CA PRO A 236 21.78 2.86 6.12
C PRO A 236 21.19 4.01 5.29
N THR A 237 21.38 5.22 5.76
CA THR A 237 21.13 6.43 4.97
C THR A 237 22.18 6.59 3.86
N ALA A 238 21.86 7.40 2.84
CA ALA A 238 22.82 7.71 1.78
C ALA A 238 24.13 8.31 2.34
N ALA A 239 24.03 9.22 3.33
CA ALA A 239 25.18 9.82 3.99
C ALA A 239 26.06 8.78 4.73
N GLU A 240 25.45 7.82 5.43
CA GLU A 240 26.19 6.73 6.10
C GLU A 240 26.90 5.82 5.09
N LEU A 241 26.26 5.54 3.95
CA LEU A 241 26.88 4.77 2.86
C LEU A 241 28.09 5.47 2.26
N VAL A 242 28.09 6.80 2.17
CA VAL A 242 29.28 7.55 1.75
C VAL A 242 30.46 7.24 2.68
N ALA A 243 30.24 7.23 4.00
CA ALA A 243 31.29 6.92 4.96
C ALA A 243 31.75 5.46 4.87
N GLU A 244 30.83 4.51 4.79
CA GLU A 244 31.12 3.06 4.71
C GLU A 244 31.89 2.66 3.43
N LEU A 245 31.60 3.34 2.32
CA LEU A 245 32.21 3.07 1.02
C LEU A 245 33.53 3.84 0.78
N SER A 246 33.79 4.92 1.53
CA SER A 246 34.97 5.79 1.35
C SER A 246 36.25 5.31 2.07
N GLY A 247 36.27 4.11 2.65
CA GLY A 247 37.43 3.55 3.38
C GLY A 247 38.57 3.01 2.48
N THR A 248 39.81 3.47 2.72
CA THR A 248 41.10 3.05 2.12
C THR A 248 41.05 2.65 0.64
N ALA A 249 41.04 3.64 -0.24
CA ALA A 249 41.40 3.40 -1.64
C ALA A 249 42.93 3.25 -1.75
N PRO A 250 43.47 2.12 -2.23
CA PRO A 250 44.81 2.11 -2.83
C PRO A 250 44.82 3.04 -4.05
N ASP A 251 46.00 3.56 -4.44
CA ASP A 251 46.26 4.44 -5.61
C ASP A 251 45.94 3.80 -6.99
N ALA A 252 44.96 2.89 -7.05
CA ALA A 252 44.52 2.24 -8.25
C ALA A 252 43.66 3.20 -9.10
N PRO A 253 43.81 3.17 -10.45
CA PRO A 253 42.95 3.93 -11.33
C PRO A 253 41.49 3.53 -11.12
N LEU A 254 40.61 4.54 -11.14
CA LEU A 254 39.18 4.43 -10.86
C LEU A 254 38.48 3.36 -11.71
N TRP A 255 38.93 3.22 -12.97
CA TRP A 255 38.32 2.34 -13.95
C TRP A 255 39.33 1.40 -14.59
N PRO A 256 38.98 0.12 -14.82
CA PRO A 256 39.80 -0.80 -15.60
C PRO A 256 40.03 -0.30 -17.04
N ALA A 257 41.13 -0.71 -17.66
CA ALA A 257 41.49 -0.29 -19.02
C ALA A 257 40.38 -0.48 -20.08
N PRO A 258 39.61 -1.59 -20.09
CA PRO A 258 38.47 -1.74 -21.02
C PRO A 258 37.40 -0.65 -20.87
N TYR A 259 37.13 -0.19 -19.66
CA TYR A 259 36.18 0.90 -19.38
C TYR A 259 36.72 2.24 -19.90
N LEU A 260 38.00 2.53 -19.69
CA LEU A 260 38.64 3.75 -20.20
C LEU A 260 38.57 3.83 -21.72
N SER A 261 38.84 2.72 -22.41
CA SER A 261 38.68 2.62 -23.87
C SER A 261 37.24 2.85 -24.31
N LEU A 262 36.27 2.33 -23.56
CA LEU A 262 34.86 2.56 -23.83
C LEU A 262 34.47 4.04 -23.68
N PHE A 263 34.95 4.72 -22.63
CA PHE A 263 34.70 6.15 -22.44
C PHE A 263 35.31 7.00 -23.56
N ALA A 264 36.51 6.66 -24.01
CA ALA A 264 37.13 7.32 -25.16
C ALA A 264 36.27 7.18 -26.42
N ALA A 265 35.74 5.97 -26.70
CA ALA A 265 34.87 5.74 -27.85
C ALA A 265 33.55 6.55 -27.78
N HIS A 266 32.95 6.69 -26.59
CA HIS A 266 31.78 7.55 -26.41
C HIS A 266 32.11 9.02 -26.64
N ARG A 267 33.26 9.50 -26.14
CA ARG A 267 33.72 10.87 -26.35
C ARG A 267 33.94 11.18 -27.84
N GLU A 268 34.64 10.29 -28.55
CA GLU A 268 34.86 10.43 -30.00
C GLU A 268 33.55 10.43 -30.78
N ALA A 269 32.58 9.60 -30.40
CA ALA A 269 31.27 9.59 -31.04
C ALA A 269 30.54 10.92 -30.88
N VAL A 270 30.66 11.56 -29.72
CA VAL A 270 30.06 12.85 -29.41
C VAL A 270 30.76 13.97 -30.18
N GLU A 271 32.08 13.98 -30.22
CA GLU A 271 32.86 14.93 -31.03
C GLU A 271 32.48 14.85 -32.52
N ARG A 272 32.25 13.64 -33.05
CA ARG A 272 31.74 13.45 -34.42
C ARG A 272 30.33 14.05 -34.60
N CYS A 273 29.43 13.85 -33.64
CA CYS A 273 28.10 14.46 -33.66
C CYS A 273 28.18 15.99 -33.60
N GLU A 274 29.08 16.55 -32.78
CA GLU A 274 29.29 17.99 -32.67
C GLU A 274 29.85 18.62 -33.95
N GLN A 275 30.78 17.93 -34.60
CA GLN A 275 31.35 18.34 -35.90
C GLN A 275 30.30 18.29 -37.01
N ALA A 276 29.50 17.21 -37.08
CA ALA A 276 28.42 17.09 -38.07
C ALA A 276 27.35 18.17 -37.90
N ALA A 277 26.94 18.47 -36.66
CA ALA A 277 25.95 19.50 -36.36
C ALA A 277 26.42 20.93 -36.72
N GLY A 278 27.73 21.18 -36.76
CA GLY A 278 28.30 22.49 -37.14
C GLY A 278 28.34 22.79 -38.65
N THR A 279 27.93 21.85 -39.51
CA THR A 279 28.08 21.97 -40.98
C THR A 279 26.78 22.21 -41.77
N VAL A 280 25.61 22.22 -41.11
CA VAL A 280 24.30 22.41 -41.76
C VAL A 280 23.74 23.80 -41.46
N PRO A 281 23.49 24.67 -42.46
CA PRO A 281 22.81 25.94 -42.26
C PRO A 281 21.40 25.71 -41.68
N LEU A 282 21.05 26.41 -40.58
CA LEU A 282 19.80 26.23 -39.85
C LEU A 282 18.53 26.34 -40.73
N GLU A 283 18.56 27.15 -41.79
CA GLU A 283 17.44 27.33 -42.72
C GLU A 283 17.07 26.06 -43.50
N GLN A 284 18.00 25.11 -43.68
CA GLN A 284 17.74 23.85 -44.40
C GLN A 284 17.22 22.72 -43.49
N ALA A 285 17.40 22.82 -42.17
CA ALA A 285 16.97 21.77 -41.24
C ALA A 285 15.45 21.77 -40.99
N VAL A 286 14.81 22.94 -41.02
CA VAL A 286 13.38 23.10 -40.73
C VAL A 286 12.49 22.61 -41.90
N THR A 287 12.98 22.69 -43.14
CA THR A 287 12.23 22.25 -44.33
C THR A 287 12.35 20.75 -44.59
N SER A 288 13.40 20.08 -44.10
CA SER A 288 13.61 18.63 -44.33
C SER A 288 12.86 17.72 -43.33
N ALA A 289 12.30 18.27 -42.24
CA ALA A 289 11.59 17.50 -41.21
C ALA A 289 10.20 17.00 -41.64
N ALA A 290 9.72 17.36 -42.84
CA ALA A 290 8.44 16.91 -43.39
C ALA A 290 8.50 15.52 -44.07
N ALA A 291 9.67 14.88 -44.16
CA ALA A 291 9.79 13.50 -44.65
C ALA A 291 10.06 12.54 -43.48
N PRO A 292 9.30 11.44 -43.33
CA PRO A 292 9.59 10.45 -42.31
C PRO A 292 10.95 9.82 -42.60
N ALA A 293 11.94 10.13 -41.77
CA ALA A 293 13.21 9.43 -41.81
C ALA A 293 12.96 7.94 -41.50
N PRO A 294 13.53 7.00 -42.27
CA PRO A 294 13.44 5.59 -41.94
C PRO A 294 14.01 5.38 -40.53
N LEU A 295 13.22 4.74 -39.66
CA LEU A 295 13.60 4.40 -38.30
C LEU A 295 14.96 3.70 -38.33
N LEU A 296 15.99 4.37 -37.80
CA LEU A 296 17.22 3.70 -37.42
C LEU A 296 16.84 2.71 -36.32
N VAL A 297 16.79 1.44 -36.69
CA VAL A 297 16.64 0.32 -35.76
C VAL A 297 17.87 0.34 -34.86
N VAL A 298 17.73 0.91 -33.68
CA VAL A 298 18.66 0.67 -32.57
C VAL A 298 18.53 -0.83 -32.25
N PRO A 299 19.61 -1.62 -32.32
CA PRO A 299 19.52 -3.03 -31.97
C PRO A 299 19.01 -3.15 -30.53
N PRO A 300 18.10 -4.09 -30.23
CA PRO A 300 17.65 -4.31 -28.87
C PRO A 300 18.86 -4.60 -27.97
N SER A 301 18.87 -4.02 -26.77
CA SER A 301 19.78 -4.41 -25.70
C SER A 301 19.78 -5.94 -25.57
N PRO A 302 20.95 -6.59 -25.38
CA PRO A 302 21.09 -8.04 -25.47
C PRO A 302 20.39 -8.85 -24.37
N THR A 303 19.58 -8.25 -23.50
CA THR A 303 18.74 -8.98 -22.53
C THR A 303 17.43 -9.51 -23.12
N ALA A 304 17.10 -9.20 -24.38
CA ALA A 304 15.95 -9.76 -25.09
C ALA A 304 16.33 -10.94 -26.00
N VAL A 305 16.78 -12.07 -25.43
CA VAL A 305 16.86 -13.35 -26.15
C VAL A 305 16.41 -14.50 -25.22
N SER A 306 15.11 -14.77 -25.21
CA SER A 306 14.58 -16.12 -25.46
C SER A 306 13.05 -16.08 -25.52
N GLY A 307 12.55 -15.79 -26.72
CA GLY A 307 11.12 -15.81 -27.02
C GLY A 307 10.88 -16.20 -28.47
N ARG A 308 11.68 -17.14 -29.00
CA ARG A 308 11.41 -17.73 -30.31
C ARG A 308 10.42 -18.87 -30.10
N ALA A 309 9.17 -18.64 -30.49
CA ALA A 309 8.16 -19.68 -30.59
C ALA A 309 8.70 -20.81 -31.48
N VAL A 310 8.94 -21.97 -30.87
CA VAL A 310 9.17 -23.23 -31.59
C VAL A 310 7.79 -23.75 -32.00
N PRO A 311 7.51 -24.02 -33.28
CA PRO A 311 6.26 -24.63 -33.67
C PRO A 311 6.20 -26.05 -33.10
N LEU A 312 5.15 -26.32 -32.33
CA LEU A 312 4.80 -27.67 -31.87
C LEU A 312 4.48 -28.54 -33.10
N SER A 313 5.48 -29.31 -33.55
CA SER A 313 5.25 -30.41 -34.48
C SER A 313 4.86 -31.65 -33.70
N SER A 314 3.63 -32.10 -33.96
CA SER A 314 3.10 -33.40 -33.56
C SER A 314 3.98 -34.53 -34.10
N ALA A 315 4.49 -35.39 -33.21
CA ALA A 315 5.02 -36.70 -33.57
C ALA A 315 4.60 -37.72 -32.50
N SER A 316 4.23 -38.90 -33.01
CA SER A 316 3.37 -39.91 -32.41
C SER A 316 4.03 -40.76 -31.31
N LEU A 317 3.16 -41.23 -30.41
CA LEU A 317 3.15 -42.51 -29.70
C LEU A 317 4.29 -43.50 -30.03
N ALA A 318 5.07 -43.86 -29.01
CA ALA A 318 5.67 -45.18 -28.88
C ALA A 318 5.66 -45.63 -27.40
N THR A 319 5.18 -46.86 -27.21
CA THR A 319 4.80 -47.56 -25.98
C THR A 319 5.99 -48.19 -25.23
N PRO A 320 5.77 -48.76 -24.01
CA PRO A 320 6.78 -48.82 -22.94
C PRO A 320 7.58 -50.13 -22.94
N ARG A 321 8.74 -50.13 -22.29
CA ARG A 321 9.48 -51.36 -21.97
C ARG A 321 9.95 -51.38 -20.52
N ARG A 322 9.60 -52.51 -19.89
CA ARG A 322 9.65 -52.88 -18.47
C ARG A 322 11.08 -53.18 -17.99
N TRP A 323 11.41 -52.86 -16.75
CA TRP A 323 11.72 -53.85 -15.69
C TRP A 323 11.92 -53.24 -14.28
N PRO A 324 11.68 -54.01 -13.20
CA PRO A 324 11.20 -53.49 -11.92
C PRO A 324 12.04 -53.91 -10.67
N TRP A 325 11.67 -53.32 -9.53
CA TRP A 325 11.94 -53.67 -8.10
C TRP A 325 13.38 -53.62 -7.53
N ILE A 326 13.53 -52.81 -6.47
CA ILE A 326 14.14 -53.07 -5.12
C ILE A 326 14.35 -51.67 -4.46
N VAL A 327 14.00 -51.33 -3.22
CA VAL A 327 13.33 -52.02 -2.10
C VAL A 327 12.77 -50.95 -1.15
N VAL A 328 11.63 -51.31 -0.57
CA VAL A 328 10.94 -50.74 0.59
C VAL A 328 11.80 -50.83 1.85
N GLY A 329 11.96 -49.75 2.61
CA GLY A 329 12.46 -49.85 4.00
C GLY A 329 12.89 -48.54 4.63
N ALA A 330 12.02 -47.94 5.46
CA ALA A 330 12.33 -47.23 6.71
C ALA A 330 11.27 -46.18 7.07
N VAL A 331 10.04 -46.63 7.32
CA VAL A 331 9.08 -45.93 8.19
C VAL A 331 8.59 -46.99 9.16
N LEU A 332 9.17 -47.01 10.37
CA LEU A 332 8.69 -47.70 11.60
C LEU A 332 9.89 -48.00 12.52
N VAL A 333 10.31 -47.03 13.35
CA VAL A 333 10.90 -47.11 14.71
C VAL A 333 11.15 -45.64 15.06
N THR A 334 10.32 -44.93 15.81
CA THR A 334 10.51 -44.73 17.26
C THR A 334 9.20 -44.27 17.90
N ALA A 335 8.32 -45.22 18.19
CA ALA A 335 7.18 -45.02 19.10
C ALA A 335 7.14 -46.20 20.07
N LEU A 336 8.17 -46.33 20.93
CA LEU A 336 8.11 -47.20 22.11
C LEU A 336 9.24 -46.84 23.09
N ALA A 337 9.11 -45.73 23.82
CA ALA A 337 9.86 -45.49 25.07
C ALA A 337 9.22 -44.39 25.91
N VAL A 338 7.90 -44.43 26.13
CA VAL A 338 7.28 -43.73 27.27
C VAL A 338 6.24 -44.67 27.85
N THR A 339 6.65 -45.45 28.84
CA THR A 339 5.81 -45.93 29.96
C THR A 339 6.64 -46.88 30.81
N LEU A 340 7.41 -46.35 31.76
CA LEU A 340 7.41 -46.80 33.16
C LEU A 340 8.47 -46.02 33.96
N ALA A 341 8.01 -45.16 34.86
CA ALA A 341 8.55 -44.90 36.21
C ALA A 341 8.28 -43.45 36.64
N VAL A 342 7.08 -43.21 37.17
CA VAL A 342 6.87 -42.23 38.23
C VAL A 342 6.75 -43.04 39.53
N VAL A 343 7.47 -42.63 40.57
CA VAL A 343 7.02 -42.44 41.98
C VAL A 343 8.24 -42.18 42.89
N LEU A 344 8.47 -40.88 43.20
CA LEU A 344 8.75 -40.19 44.50
C LEU A 344 9.90 -40.65 45.46
N PRO A 345 10.32 -39.86 46.49
CA PRO A 345 10.45 -38.39 46.69
C PRO A 345 11.80 -37.94 47.36
N GLY A 346 12.06 -36.63 47.52
CA GLY A 346 12.82 -36.11 48.69
C GLY A 346 14.01 -35.14 48.50
N ASP A 347 13.73 -33.85 48.75
CA ASP A 347 14.41 -32.88 49.64
C ASP A 347 15.80 -32.21 49.39
N ASN A 348 15.75 -30.88 49.51
CA ASN A 348 16.71 -29.84 49.95
C ASN A 348 18.26 -30.00 49.82
N THR A 349 18.93 -29.01 49.19
CA THR A 349 19.73 -27.95 49.89
C THR A 349 20.49 -26.99 48.95
N ARG A 350 20.36 -25.69 49.26
CA ARG A 350 21.36 -24.57 49.29
C ARG A 350 22.11 -24.08 48.02
N ASN A 351 21.95 -22.77 47.77
CA ASN A 351 22.74 -21.84 46.93
C ASN A 351 24.27 -21.88 47.17
N PRO A 352 25.08 -21.38 46.20
CA PRO A 352 25.53 -19.98 46.25
C PRO A 352 25.52 -19.20 44.90
N VAL A 353 25.50 -17.86 45.00
CA VAL A 353 25.63 -16.82 43.95
C VAL A 353 27.10 -16.33 43.93
N PRO A 354 27.72 -15.98 42.76
CA PRO A 354 27.86 -14.58 42.27
C PRO A 354 27.67 -14.46 40.73
N ALA A 355 26.86 -13.53 40.21
CA ALA A 355 27.08 -12.09 39.96
C ALA A 355 27.37 -11.76 38.47
N VAL A 356 26.34 -11.22 37.83
CA VAL A 356 26.27 -10.06 36.90
C VAL A 356 27.16 -10.02 35.65
N GLU A 357 26.53 -10.16 34.48
CA GLU A 357 26.83 -9.38 33.25
C GLU A 357 25.54 -9.32 32.38
N GLY A 358 25.24 -8.13 31.86
CA GLY A 358 23.88 -7.65 31.57
C GLY A 358 23.13 -8.30 30.39
N GLU A 359 21.81 -8.40 30.57
CA GLU A 359 20.85 -8.76 29.53
C GLU A 359 20.80 -7.70 28.42
N PRO A 360 20.70 -8.10 27.13
CA PRO A 360 20.35 -7.17 26.07
C PRO A 360 18.89 -6.76 26.23
N LYS A 361 18.65 -5.45 26.25
CA LYS A 361 17.32 -4.83 26.13
C LYS A 361 16.55 -5.50 25.00
N GLN A 362 15.43 -6.14 25.33
CA GLN A 362 14.37 -6.44 24.37
C GLN A 362 13.95 -5.11 23.74
N GLU A 363 14.32 -4.90 22.48
CA GLU A 363 13.70 -3.91 21.61
C GLU A 363 12.22 -4.27 21.50
N GLN A 364 11.39 -3.42 22.13
CA GLN A 364 9.96 -3.45 21.98
C GLN A 364 9.63 -3.26 20.50
N ALA A 365 9.06 -4.31 19.89
CA ALA A 365 8.43 -4.24 18.59
C ALA A 365 7.50 -3.01 18.56
N GLY A 366 7.70 -2.15 17.57
CA GLY A 366 6.85 -0.99 17.36
C GLY A 366 5.38 -1.39 17.21
N PRO A 367 4.43 -0.52 17.58
CA PRO A 367 3.00 -0.83 17.53
C PRO A 367 2.58 -1.23 16.12
N LEU A 368 2.08 -2.47 16.01
CA LEU A 368 1.51 -3.03 14.80
C LEU A 368 0.21 -2.29 14.48
N ALA A 369 0.28 -1.29 13.60
CA ALA A 369 -0.87 -0.86 12.82
C ALA A 369 -1.30 -2.06 11.99
N VAL A 370 -2.44 -2.68 12.29
CA VAL A 370 -2.96 -3.80 11.50
C VAL A 370 -3.62 -3.19 10.27
N PRO A 371 -2.97 -3.21 9.08
CA PRO A 371 -3.73 -2.97 7.85
C PRO A 371 -4.75 -4.12 7.79
N ASP A 372 -5.95 -3.88 7.30
CA ASP A 372 -6.95 -4.94 7.09
C ASP A 372 -7.85 -5.28 8.29
N ALA A 373 -7.90 -4.45 9.34
CA ALA A 373 -8.97 -4.53 10.35
C ALA A 373 -10.31 -3.95 9.84
N ASP A 374 -10.44 -3.70 8.53
CA ASP A 374 -11.60 -3.08 7.87
C ASP A 374 -11.85 -1.62 8.29
N ALA A 375 -10.95 -0.71 7.86
CA ALA A 375 -11.04 0.73 8.13
C ALA A 375 -12.28 1.40 7.52
N ALA A 376 -12.95 0.73 6.58
CA ALA A 376 -14.17 1.17 5.92
C ALA A 376 -15.44 0.59 6.56
N HIS A 377 -15.33 -0.28 7.58
CA HIS A 377 -16.48 -0.90 8.23
C HIS A 377 -17.39 -1.66 7.23
N SER A 378 -16.75 -2.25 6.22
CA SER A 378 -17.35 -2.96 5.09
C SER A 378 -17.69 -4.44 5.35
N GLY A 379 -17.10 -5.04 6.38
CA GLY A 379 -17.07 -6.47 6.63
C GLY A 379 -16.12 -7.25 5.70
N GLU A 380 -15.24 -6.58 4.97
CA GLU A 380 -14.27 -7.20 4.05
C GLU A 380 -12.89 -7.34 4.69
N PHE A 381 -12.39 -8.57 4.73
CA PHE A 381 -11.08 -8.90 5.28
C PHE A 381 -10.27 -9.69 4.24
N THR A 382 -8.98 -9.40 4.14
CA THR A 382 -8.07 -10.15 3.28
C THR A 382 -7.79 -11.54 3.88
N ALA A 383 -7.16 -12.43 3.11
CA ALA A 383 -6.68 -13.71 3.63
C ALA A 383 -5.71 -13.57 4.82
N ALA A 384 -5.06 -12.40 4.97
CA ALA A 384 -4.17 -12.12 6.09
C ALA A 384 -4.90 -12.11 7.44
N ALA A 385 -6.18 -11.72 7.48
CA ALA A 385 -6.99 -11.74 8.69
C ALA A 385 -7.17 -13.15 9.28
N LEU A 386 -7.03 -14.20 8.47
CA LEU A 386 -7.07 -15.59 8.90
C LEU A 386 -5.69 -16.18 9.24
N ASP A 387 -4.59 -15.45 9.00
CA ASP A 387 -3.25 -15.93 9.28
C ASP A 387 -3.00 -16.02 10.79
N THR A 388 -3.04 -17.24 11.32
CA THR A 388 -2.83 -17.50 12.75
C THR A 388 -1.48 -17.02 13.30
N ARG A 389 -0.50 -16.69 12.46
CA ARG A 389 0.75 -16.05 12.90
C ARG A 389 0.55 -14.62 13.39
N GLN A 390 -0.52 -13.95 12.96
CA GLN A 390 -0.93 -12.63 13.43
C GLN A 390 -1.85 -12.71 14.67
N ARG A 391 -2.14 -13.92 15.15
CA ARG A 391 -2.94 -14.10 16.36
C ARG A 391 -2.18 -13.50 17.55
N PRO A 392 -2.85 -12.73 18.43
CA PRO A 392 -2.20 -12.20 19.62
C PRO A 392 -1.58 -13.33 20.46
N ASP A 393 -0.35 -13.09 20.92
CA ASP A 393 0.38 -14.08 21.72
C ASP A 393 -0.38 -14.43 22.99
N GLY A 394 -0.46 -15.73 23.29
CA GLY A 394 -1.17 -16.23 24.48
C GLY A 394 -2.69 -16.10 24.42
N TRP A 395 -3.27 -15.71 23.28
CA TRP A 395 -4.72 -15.55 23.13
C TRP A 395 -5.50 -16.81 23.50
N ARG A 396 -6.61 -16.60 24.22
CA ARG A 396 -7.65 -17.60 24.49
C ARG A 396 -9.03 -16.97 24.33
N PRO A 397 -10.07 -17.71 23.95
CA PRO A 397 -11.42 -17.15 23.87
C PRO A 397 -11.84 -16.47 25.18
N TRP A 398 -12.31 -15.23 25.09
CA TRP A 398 -12.68 -14.41 26.24
C TRP A 398 -13.98 -13.63 25.98
N ALA A 399 -14.64 -13.22 27.07
CA ALA A 399 -15.84 -12.40 27.04
C ALA A 399 -15.80 -11.38 28.18
N ARG A 400 -16.05 -10.11 27.86
CA ARG A 400 -15.97 -9.00 28.80
C ARG A 400 -17.19 -8.11 28.69
N GLY A 401 -17.78 -7.79 29.84
CA GLY A 401 -18.84 -6.80 29.93
C GLY A 401 -18.24 -5.43 30.14
N VAL A 402 -18.57 -4.49 29.27
CA VAL A 402 -18.19 -3.09 29.38
C VAL A 402 -19.28 -2.38 30.19
N LYS A 403 -19.06 -2.24 31.50
CA LYS A 403 -19.99 -1.52 32.39
C LYS A 403 -19.97 -0.02 32.11
N GLY A 404 -21.14 0.62 32.08
CA GLY A 404 -21.30 2.08 32.05
C GLY A 404 -21.56 2.69 30.67
N THR A 405 -21.61 1.88 29.62
CA THR A 405 -21.94 2.31 28.25
C THR A 405 -23.29 1.70 27.91
N GLY A 406 -24.37 2.47 27.93
CA GLY A 406 -25.71 1.97 27.60
C GLY A 406 -25.79 1.28 26.23
N ARG A 407 -24.83 1.57 25.34
CA ARG A 407 -24.55 0.94 24.04
C ARG A 407 -23.03 1.04 23.78
N THR A 408 -22.38 0.02 23.22
CA THR A 408 -20.99 0.12 22.71
C THR A 408 -21.04 0.51 21.25
N GLY A 409 -20.36 1.61 20.87
CA GLY A 409 -20.38 2.19 19.52
C GLY A 409 -19.46 1.53 18.51
N GLY A 410 -19.32 0.20 18.54
CA GLY A 410 -18.30 -0.48 17.74
C GLY A 410 -16.88 -0.33 18.30
N CYS A 411 -15.93 -0.99 17.66
CA CYS A 411 -14.53 -1.04 18.08
C CYS A 411 -13.60 -0.99 16.87
N ALA A 412 -12.35 -0.62 17.10
CA ALA A 412 -11.24 -0.80 16.16
C ALA A 412 -10.08 -1.55 16.80
N ALA A 413 -9.30 -2.26 16.00
CA ALA A 413 -8.13 -3.01 16.44
C ALA A 413 -6.83 -2.39 15.90
N GLY A 414 -5.82 -2.27 16.76
CA GLY A 414 -4.51 -1.71 16.41
C GLY A 414 -3.56 -1.73 17.61
N ALA A 415 -2.25 -1.81 17.37
CA ALA A 415 -1.22 -1.82 18.41
C ALA A 415 -1.40 -2.90 19.50
N GLY A 416 -1.98 -4.06 19.15
CA GLY A 416 -2.27 -5.12 20.13
C GLY A 416 -3.52 -4.87 20.99
N LEU A 417 -4.27 -3.80 20.72
CA LEU A 417 -5.44 -3.36 21.47
C LEU A 417 -6.71 -3.41 20.63
N LEU A 418 -7.83 -3.62 21.31
CA LEU A 418 -9.18 -3.44 20.81
C LEU A 418 -9.77 -2.23 21.53
N VAL A 419 -9.93 -1.12 20.81
CA VAL A 419 -10.43 0.14 21.37
C VAL A 419 -11.89 0.31 20.99
N CYS A 420 -12.75 0.42 22.00
CA CYS A 420 -14.19 0.52 21.82
C CYS A 420 -14.70 1.84 22.38
N GLY A 421 -15.45 2.57 21.54
CA GLY A 421 -16.06 3.84 21.90
C GLY A 421 -17.40 3.66 22.61
N ASP A 422 -17.79 4.64 23.41
CA ASP A 422 -19.11 4.70 24.03
C ASP A 422 -20.11 5.62 23.30
N GLY A 423 -19.65 6.32 22.26
CA GLY A 423 -20.44 7.30 21.50
C GLY A 423 -20.39 8.74 22.05
N HIS A 424 -19.84 8.95 23.23
CA HIS A 424 -19.69 10.24 23.90
C HIS A 424 -18.22 10.72 23.92
N GLY A 425 -17.38 10.13 23.06
CA GLY A 425 -15.95 10.43 22.96
C GLY A 425 -15.08 9.73 23.99
N ALA A 426 -15.66 8.92 24.88
CA ALA A 426 -14.89 8.08 25.77
C ALA A 426 -14.59 6.75 25.06
N ALA A 427 -13.44 6.17 25.37
CA ALA A 427 -13.03 4.89 24.84
C ALA A 427 -12.36 4.02 25.89
N ARG A 428 -12.36 2.73 25.63
CA ARG A 428 -11.65 1.74 26.45
C ARG A 428 -10.82 0.86 25.55
N ALA A 429 -9.56 0.67 25.92
CA ALA A 429 -8.69 -0.27 25.27
C ALA A 429 -8.68 -1.58 26.03
N LEU A 430 -9.02 -2.65 25.33
CA LEU A 430 -8.88 -4.02 25.79
C LEU A 430 -7.69 -4.66 25.09
N ASP A 431 -6.93 -5.44 25.83
CA ASP A 431 -5.91 -6.32 25.28
C ASP A 431 -6.54 -7.35 24.33
N LEU A 432 -6.03 -7.47 23.10
CA LEU A 432 -6.61 -8.40 22.12
C LEU A 432 -6.50 -9.87 22.59
N ALA A 433 -5.43 -10.24 23.31
CA ALA A 433 -5.19 -11.61 23.76
C ALA A 433 -6.09 -12.03 24.93
N THR A 434 -6.31 -11.12 25.89
CA THR A 434 -6.90 -11.43 27.20
C THR A 434 -8.24 -10.74 27.49
N GLY A 435 -8.55 -9.68 26.73
CA GLY A 435 -9.68 -8.79 27.00
C GLY A 435 -9.53 -7.96 28.26
N GLU A 436 -8.35 -7.89 28.88
CA GLU A 436 -8.11 -7.03 30.03
C GLU A 436 -8.07 -5.57 29.62
N GLU A 437 -8.73 -4.71 30.40
CA GLU A 437 -8.71 -3.26 30.16
C GLU A 437 -7.31 -2.72 30.47
N LYS A 438 -6.68 -2.10 29.47
CA LYS A 438 -5.35 -1.48 29.61
C LYS A 438 -5.47 -0.03 30.04
N TRP A 439 -6.40 0.69 29.42
CA TRP A 439 -6.70 2.08 29.75
C TRP A 439 -8.13 2.43 29.36
N ARG A 440 -8.58 3.57 29.87
CA ARG A 440 -9.83 4.24 29.50
C ARG A 440 -9.60 5.74 29.39
N THR A 441 -10.35 6.37 28.53
CA THR A 441 -10.41 7.83 28.43
C THR A 441 -11.73 8.36 28.98
N GLU A 442 -11.72 9.63 29.35
CA GLU A 442 -12.94 10.39 29.61
C GLU A 442 -13.43 11.00 28.30
N GLY A 443 -14.75 11.06 28.14
CA GLY A 443 -15.39 11.68 26.98
C GLY A 443 -15.31 13.20 26.99
N PHE A 444 -16.13 13.83 26.16
CA PHE A 444 -16.30 15.27 26.21
C PHE A 444 -17.11 15.68 27.46
N ASP A 445 -16.78 16.83 28.04
CA ASP A 445 -17.54 17.39 29.16
C ASP A 445 -18.82 18.05 28.61
N GLU A 446 -19.91 17.28 28.56
CA GLU A 446 -21.21 17.73 28.06
C GLU A 446 -21.84 18.86 28.90
N SER A 447 -21.27 19.18 30.08
CA SER A 447 -21.72 20.32 30.89
C SER A 447 -21.20 21.69 30.40
N ARG A 448 -20.26 21.71 29.44
CA ARG A 448 -19.63 22.92 28.88
C ARG A 448 -20.05 23.22 27.45
N THR A 449 -20.84 22.35 26.83
CA THR A 449 -21.52 22.58 25.57
C THR A 449 -22.89 23.18 25.88
N ASP A 450 -23.26 24.31 25.25
CA ASP A 450 -24.60 24.88 25.38
C ASP A 450 -25.63 23.79 25.01
N SER A 451 -26.19 23.14 26.04
CA SER A 451 -27.01 21.93 25.95
C SER A 451 -28.34 22.15 25.24
N ASP A 452 -28.65 23.40 24.89
CA ASP A 452 -29.93 23.79 24.31
C ASP A 452 -29.97 23.67 22.77
N ASN A 453 -28.81 23.47 22.11
CA ASN A 453 -28.73 23.44 20.64
C ASN A 453 -28.40 22.08 20.02
N PHE A 454 -28.13 21.05 20.81
CA PHE A 454 -27.89 19.72 20.27
C PHE A 454 -29.18 18.89 20.33
N PRO A 455 -29.81 18.55 19.20
CA PRO A 455 -30.89 17.57 19.23
C PRO A 455 -30.31 16.26 19.80
N GLU A 456 -30.98 15.71 20.82
CA GLU A 456 -30.71 14.35 21.27
C GLU A 456 -30.64 13.44 20.04
N THR A 457 -29.58 12.63 19.93
CA THR A 457 -29.49 11.60 18.88
C THR A 457 -30.84 10.88 18.80
N PRO A 458 -31.50 10.80 17.62
CA PRO A 458 -32.74 10.07 17.50
C PRO A 458 -32.55 8.68 18.11
N PRO A 459 -33.42 8.22 19.02
CA PRO A 459 -33.27 6.93 19.65
C PRO A 459 -33.29 5.83 18.58
N GLY A 460 -32.10 5.38 18.17
CA GLY A 460 -31.95 4.46 17.04
C GLY A 460 -30.55 4.44 16.46
N ASP A 461 -29.93 5.60 16.23
CA ASP A 461 -28.64 5.63 15.54
C ASP A 461 -27.52 5.00 16.39
N PRO A 462 -26.64 4.20 15.77
CA PRO A 462 -25.47 3.64 16.45
C PRO A 462 -24.45 4.72 16.79
N ALA A 463 -23.73 4.52 17.88
CA ALA A 463 -22.47 5.22 18.09
C ALA A 463 -21.46 4.71 17.04
N MET A 464 -20.77 5.65 16.37
CA MET A 464 -19.75 5.36 15.36
C MET A 464 -18.53 4.68 15.98
N ALA A 465 -17.93 3.76 15.23
CA ALA A 465 -16.72 3.08 15.65
C ALA A 465 -15.51 4.03 15.63
N PRO A 466 -14.55 3.87 16.57
CA PRO A 466 -13.25 4.51 16.44
C PRO A 466 -12.55 4.07 15.14
N VAL A 467 -11.71 4.93 14.57
CA VAL A 467 -10.78 4.55 13.49
C VAL A 467 -9.34 4.70 13.97
N THR A 468 -8.38 4.05 13.31
CA THR A 468 -6.98 4.07 13.78
C THR A 468 -5.99 4.14 12.62
N ASP A 469 -4.90 4.88 12.83
CA ASP A 469 -3.69 4.81 12.00
C ASP A 469 -2.68 3.77 12.51
N GLY A 470 -3.04 3.08 13.60
CA GLY A 470 -2.25 2.09 14.32
C GLY A 470 -1.34 2.63 15.43
N THR A 471 -1.18 3.95 15.52
CA THR A 471 -0.50 4.64 16.62
C THR A 471 -1.47 5.47 17.45
N LEU A 472 -2.45 6.06 16.79
CA LEU A 472 -3.54 6.83 17.38
C LEU A 472 -4.88 6.14 17.09
N PHE A 473 -5.79 6.24 18.05
CA PHE A 473 -7.20 5.92 17.89
C PHE A 473 -8.00 7.23 17.87
N PHE A 474 -8.76 7.43 16.81
CA PHE A 474 -9.65 8.58 16.64
C PHE A 474 -11.04 8.16 17.11
N VAL A 475 -11.40 8.61 18.31
CA VAL A 475 -12.64 8.24 18.99
C VAL A 475 -13.70 9.29 18.69
N PRO A 476 -14.79 8.92 17.98
CA PRO A 476 -15.85 9.85 17.63
C PRO A 476 -16.77 10.15 18.84
N ALA A 477 -17.31 11.36 18.84
CA ALA A 477 -18.39 11.84 19.68
C ALA A 477 -19.29 12.77 18.87
N GLN A 478 -20.49 13.05 19.37
CA GLN A 478 -21.35 14.07 18.77
C GLN A 478 -20.65 15.45 18.72
N ALA A 479 -19.90 15.80 19.77
CA ALA A 479 -19.21 17.08 19.91
C ALA A 479 -17.85 17.17 19.18
N GLY A 480 -17.40 16.09 18.53
CA GLY A 480 -16.12 16.06 17.81
C GLY A 480 -15.34 14.76 17.98
N ILE A 481 -14.01 14.84 17.88
CA ILE A 481 -13.12 13.66 17.85
C ILE A 481 -12.02 13.81 18.89
N SER A 482 -11.72 12.73 19.61
CA SER A 482 -10.54 12.63 20.47
C SER A 482 -9.49 11.73 19.82
N ALA A 483 -8.28 12.23 19.59
CA ALA A 483 -7.15 11.41 19.18
C ALA A 483 -6.42 10.87 20.43
N VAL A 484 -6.44 9.55 20.59
CA VAL A 484 -5.94 8.84 21.76
C VAL A 484 -4.72 8.02 21.38
N ASP A 485 -3.63 8.20 22.09
CA ASP A 485 -2.41 7.42 21.92
C ASP A 485 -2.63 5.96 22.30
N ALA A 486 -2.35 5.05 21.37
CA ALA A 486 -2.61 3.62 21.58
C ALA A 486 -1.84 3.06 22.78
N ALA A 487 -0.58 3.45 22.97
CA ALA A 487 0.27 2.90 24.01
C ALA A 487 -0.09 3.41 25.41
N THR A 488 -0.42 4.69 25.53
CA THR A 488 -0.58 5.37 26.82
C THR A 488 -2.03 5.63 27.22
N GLY A 489 -2.97 5.63 26.27
CA GLY A 489 -4.35 6.05 26.49
C GLY A 489 -4.50 7.56 26.71
N LEU A 490 -3.44 8.35 26.49
CA LEU A 490 -3.49 9.80 26.63
C LEU A 490 -4.13 10.44 25.39
N VAL A 491 -5.05 11.36 25.62
CA VAL A 491 -5.60 12.21 24.56
C VAL A 491 -4.51 13.18 24.10
N LYS A 492 -4.07 13.07 22.84
CA LYS A 492 -3.04 13.93 22.23
C LYS A 492 -3.62 15.26 21.81
N TRP A 493 -4.78 15.21 21.17
CA TRP A 493 -5.52 16.38 20.72
C TRP A 493 -7.01 16.05 20.61
N ARG A 494 -7.83 17.10 20.59
CA ARG A 494 -9.27 17.02 20.36
C ARG A 494 -9.62 17.96 19.21
N TYR A 495 -10.46 17.49 18.31
CA TYR A 495 -11.04 18.30 17.25
C TYR A 495 -12.51 18.58 17.60
N GLN A 496 -12.86 19.87 17.72
CA GLN A 496 -14.22 20.35 17.99
C GLN A 496 -14.44 21.68 17.25
N ARG A 497 -15.63 21.93 16.72
CA ARG A 497 -16.08 23.29 16.39
C ARG A 497 -17.42 23.60 17.05
N LEU A 498 -17.60 24.88 17.35
CA LEU A 498 -18.79 25.43 17.98
C LEU A 498 -20.01 25.48 17.02
N SER A 499 -19.79 25.46 15.71
CA SER A 499 -20.85 25.49 14.68
C SER A 499 -21.39 24.11 14.30
N PHE A 500 -20.77 23.02 14.76
CA PHE A 500 -21.18 21.66 14.41
C PHE A 500 -22.35 21.21 15.26
N THR A 501 -23.38 20.65 14.62
CA THR A 501 -24.52 20.04 15.33
C THR A 501 -24.45 18.51 15.41
N GLY A 502 -23.54 17.88 14.66
CA GLY A 502 -23.20 16.47 14.83
C GLY A 502 -22.23 15.89 13.80
N LEU A 503 -21.40 14.96 14.26
CA LEU A 503 -20.54 14.12 13.42
C LEU A 503 -21.37 13.05 12.70
N ARG A 504 -21.18 12.88 11.39
CA ARG A 504 -21.92 11.93 10.53
C ARG A 504 -21.11 10.72 10.13
N ALA A 505 -19.86 10.94 9.73
CA ALA A 505 -18.97 9.89 9.28
C ALA A 505 -17.53 10.26 9.57
N LEU A 506 -16.71 9.23 9.74
CA LEU A 506 -15.28 9.33 10.02
C LEU A 506 -14.58 8.19 9.29
N THR A 507 -13.46 8.47 8.63
CA THR A 507 -12.58 7.43 8.11
C THR A 507 -11.13 7.91 8.07
N TYR A 508 -10.19 6.97 8.06
CA TYR A 508 -8.76 7.24 7.99
C TYR A 508 -8.18 6.66 6.71
N ALA A 509 -7.43 7.47 5.97
CA ALA A 509 -6.67 7.00 4.82
C ALA A 509 -5.45 7.90 4.55
N ALA A 510 -4.35 7.28 4.13
CA ALA A 510 -3.12 7.95 3.70
C ALA A 510 -2.59 9.04 4.67
N GLY A 511 -2.65 8.81 5.98
CA GLY A 511 -2.16 9.75 6.99
C GLY A 511 -3.12 10.89 7.34
N ARG A 512 -4.32 10.90 6.76
CA ARG A 512 -5.37 11.89 7.01
C ARG A 512 -6.61 11.25 7.60
N LEU A 513 -7.27 12.01 8.45
CA LEU A 513 -8.56 11.68 9.02
C LEU A 513 -9.62 12.51 8.31
N TYR A 514 -10.52 11.84 7.59
CA TYR A 514 -11.63 12.47 6.89
C TYR A 514 -12.88 12.46 7.77
N VAL A 515 -13.51 13.61 7.90
CA VAL A 515 -14.59 13.86 8.85
C VAL A 515 -15.75 14.54 8.13
N ALA A 516 -16.95 13.99 8.21
CA ALA A 516 -18.16 14.61 7.69
C ALA A 516 -19.04 15.10 8.85
N ASN A 517 -19.39 16.39 8.87
CA ASN A 517 -20.18 17.01 9.93
C ASN A 517 -21.42 17.68 9.34
N ILE A 518 -22.51 17.77 10.12
CA ILE A 518 -23.68 18.57 9.77
C ILE A 518 -23.41 20.03 10.14
N ASP A 519 -23.65 20.94 9.19
CA ASP A 519 -23.78 22.37 9.44
C ASP A 519 -25.26 22.78 9.43
N ASP A 520 -25.77 23.20 10.58
CA ASP A 520 -27.16 23.67 10.78
C ASP A 520 -27.23 25.21 10.85
N GLN A 521 -26.09 25.92 10.70
CA GLN A 521 -26.03 27.38 10.63
C GLN A 521 -26.23 27.92 9.20
N ALA A 522 -26.35 27.03 8.21
CA ALA A 522 -26.69 27.45 6.86
C ALA A 522 -28.09 28.08 6.88
N ASP A 523 -28.18 29.35 6.47
CA ASP A 523 -29.40 30.19 6.38
C ASP A 523 -30.52 29.62 5.46
N SER A 524 -30.39 28.36 5.04
CA SER A 524 -31.20 27.69 4.02
C SER A 524 -31.84 26.42 4.58
N ALA A 525 -33.04 26.09 4.13
CA ALA A 525 -33.74 24.85 4.48
C ALA A 525 -33.02 23.54 4.05
N ALA A 526 -31.85 23.65 3.39
CA ALA A 526 -31.02 22.52 3.02
C ALA A 526 -29.93 22.32 4.09
N LYS A 527 -29.95 21.16 4.75
CA LYS A 527 -28.85 20.71 5.61
C LYS A 527 -27.60 20.58 4.75
N LEU A 528 -26.53 21.26 5.10
CA LEU A 528 -25.23 21.12 4.44
C LEU A 528 -24.35 20.16 5.25
N VAL A 529 -23.52 19.40 4.55
CA VAL A 529 -22.49 18.57 5.16
C VAL A 529 -21.14 19.17 4.83
N GLU A 530 -20.34 19.45 5.86
CA GLU A 530 -18.95 19.83 5.69
C GLU A 530 -18.06 18.60 5.82
N VAL A 531 -17.24 18.35 4.79
CA VAL A 531 -16.20 17.32 4.82
C VAL A 531 -14.86 18.00 5.07
N HIS A 532 -14.11 17.48 6.03
CA HIS A 532 -12.80 17.99 6.44
C HIS A 532 -11.76 16.89 6.32
N ALA A 533 -10.53 17.23 5.95
CA ALA A 533 -9.38 16.38 6.24
C ALA A 533 -8.50 16.98 7.31
N LEU A 534 -8.24 16.18 8.33
CA LEU A 534 -7.40 16.52 9.46
C LEU A 534 -6.10 15.75 9.38
N ARG A 535 -5.00 16.44 9.64
CA ARG A 535 -3.71 15.80 9.86
C ARG A 535 -3.74 15.01 11.15
N THR A 536 -3.38 13.74 11.07
CA THR A 536 -3.42 12.80 12.20
C THR A 536 -2.53 13.19 13.39
N SER A 537 -1.41 13.87 13.14
CA SER A 537 -0.43 14.21 14.18
C SER A 537 -0.91 15.24 15.19
N ASP A 538 -1.68 16.25 14.74
CA ASP A 538 -2.03 17.43 15.53
C ASP A 538 -3.51 17.85 15.39
N GLY A 539 -4.28 17.18 14.52
CA GLY A 539 -5.67 17.52 14.26
C GLY A 539 -5.84 18.80 13.42
N ALA A 540 -4.77 19.29 12.80
CA ALA A 540 -4.85 20.49 11.96
C ALA A 540 -5.66 20.22 10.70
N GLU A 541 -6.62 21.11 10.40
CA GLU A 541 -7.41 21.09 9.16
C GLU A 541 -6.50 21.41 7.98
N GLU A 542 -6.45 20.50 7.00
CA GLU A 542 -5.67 20.66 5.77
C GLU A 542 -6.53 21.13 4.60
N TRP A 543 -7.78 20.69 4.56
CA TRP A 543 -8.77 21.10 3.57
C TRP A 543 -10.19 20.88 4.10
N SER A 544 -11.14 21.63 3.54
CA SER A 544 -12.57 21.42 3.76
C SER A 544 -13.38 21.63 2.47
N ALA A 545 -14.53 20.95 2.38
CA ALA A 545 -15.47 21.06 1.27
C ALA A 545 -16.91 21.02 1.80
N HIS A 546 -17.82 21.68 1.08
CA HIS A 546 -19.25 21.69 1.41
C HIS A 546 -20.00 20.81 0.42
N LEU A 547 -20.90 19.99 0.95
CA LEU A 547 -21.75 19.09 0.20
C LEU A 547 -23.22 19.33 0.56
N PRO A 548 -24.15 19.01 -0.36
CA PRO A 548 -25.54 18.77 -0.01
C PRO A 548 -25.65 17.66 1.06
N ASP A 549 -26.80 17.58 1.73
CA ASP A 549 -27.05 16.61 2.81
C ASP A 549 -26.64 15.17 2.42
N ALA A 550 -25.95 14.48 3.34
CA ALA A 550 -25.35 13.16 3.12
C ALA A 550 -25.87 12.11 4.12
N THR A 551 -25.98 10.84 3.68
CA THR A 551 -26.67 9.78 4.45
C THR A 551 -25.86 8.52 4.73
N GLY A 552 -24.67 8.36 4.15
CA GLY A 552 -23.88 7.13 4.26
C GLY A 552 -22.42 7.33 4.66
N PRO A 553 -21.63 6.23 4.70
CA PRO A 553 -20.25 6.28 5.16
C PRO A 553 -19.35 7.06 4.20
N LEU A 554 -18.28 7.62 4.74
CA LEU A 554 -17.16 8.13 3.97
C LEU A 554 -16.36 6.96 3.42
N VAL A 555 -16.25 6.86 2.10
CA VAL A 555 -15.41 5.86 1.44
C VAL A 555 -14.21 6.56 0.83
N VAL A 556 -13.00 6.18 1.22
CA VAL A 556 -11.78 6.65 0.55
C VAL A 556 -11.28 5.56 -0.36
N HIS A 557 -11.06 5.94 -1.62
CA HIS A 557 -10.46 5.05 -2.61
C HIS A 557 -9.54 5.88 -3.51
N ASP A 558 -8.34 5.37 -3.74
CA ASP A 558 -7.21 6.12 -4.32
C ASP A 558 -6.96 7.45 -3.58
N ASP A 559 -7.11 8.58 -4.28
CA ASP A 559 -6.94 9.93 -3.78
C ASP A 559 -8.29 10.69 -3.71
N GLN A 560 -9.41 9.97 -3.63
CA GLN A 560 -10.74 10.57 -3.57
C GLN A 560 -11.56 10.10 -2.38
N VAL A 561 -12.40 11.01 -1.88
CA VAL A 561 -13.39 10.75 -0.85
C VAL A 561 -14.76 10.72 -1.50
N TYR A 562 -15.49 9.63 -1.29
CA TYR A 562 -16.81 9.40 -1.86
C TYR A 562 -17.87 9.32 -0.77
N LEU A 563 -19.03 9.94 -1.02
CA LEU A 563 -20.18 9.88 -0.12
C LEU A 563 -21.50 9.77 -0.89
N PRO A 564 -22.45 8.93 -0.44
CA PRO A 564 -23.83 8.98 -0.91
C PRO A 564 -24.60 10.15 -0.26
N LEU A 565 -25.34 10.89 -1.07
CA LEU A 565 -26.15 12.03 -0.67
C LEU A 565 -27.61 11.62 -0.36
N THR A 566 -28.33 12.41 0.42
CA THR A 566 -29.71 12.12 0.87
C THR A 566 -30.69 11.98 -0.30
N ASP A 567 -30.44 12.65 -1.42
CA ASP A 567 -31.23 12.56 -2.65
C ASP A 567 -30.89 11.33 -3.52
N GLY A 568 -29.95 10.49 -3.06
CA GLY A 568 -29.49 9.29 -3.75
C GLY A 568 -28.40 9.55 -4.80
N SER A 569 -27.90 10.78 -4.92
CA SER A 569 -26.70 11.05 -5.73
C SER A 569 -25.42 10.57 -5.01
N VAL A 570 -24.30 10.53 -5.73
CA VAL A 570 -22.98 10.21 -5.17
C VAL A 570 -22.04 11.37 -5.41
N ALA A 571 -21.39 11.86 -4.37
CA ALA A 571 -20.36 12.89 -4.44
C ALA A 571 -18.96 12.26 -4.41
N ALA A 572 -18.03 12.85 -5.16
CA ALA A 572 -16.60 12.58 -5.09
C ALA A 572 -15.85 13.90 -4.84
N LEU A 573 -14.94 13.88 -3.87
CA LEU A 573 -14.05 14.98 -3.50
C LEU A 573 -12.60 14.56 -3.75
N ASP A 574 -11.84 15.40 -4.45
CA ASP A 574 -10.41 15.17 -4.66
C ASP A 574 -9.63 15.55 -3.39
N THR A 575 -8.85 14.62 -2.86
CA THR A 575 -8.09 14.83 -1.60
C THR A 575 -6.77 15.58 -1.81
N THR A 576 -6.38 15.84 -3.06
CA THR A 576 -5.16 16.56 -3.41
C THR A 576 -5.34 18.07 -3.52
N GLU A 577 -6.59 18.53 -3.60
CA GLU A 577 -6.95 19.94 -3.65
C GLU A 577 -7.22 20.49 -2.25
N THR A 578 -6.76 21.71 -1.97
CA THR A 578 -7.03 22.38 -0.68
C THR A 578 -8.46 22.91 -0.56
N VAL A 579 -9.15 23.06 -1.68
CA VAL A 579 -10.58 23.41 -1.79
C VAL A 579 -11.12 22.58 -2.94
N ALA A 580 -11.73 21.45 -2.64
CA ALA A 580 -12.24 20.52 -3.66
C ALA A 580 -13.67 20.89 -4.05
N GLU A 581 -13.90 21.17 -5.33
CA GLU A 581 -15.28 21.23 -5.84
C GLU A 581 -15.85 19.80 -5.95
N PRO A 582 -17.03 19.53 -5.38
CA PRO A 582 -17.58 18.19 -5.39
C PRO A 582 -18.08 17.81 -6.78
N ARG A 583 -17.63 16.64 -7.26
CA ARG A 583 -18.19 16.03 -8.46
C ARG A 583 -19.38 15.19 -8.04
N ILE A 584 -20.58 15.61 -8.43
CA ILE A 584 -21.83 14.95 -8.05
C ILE A 584 -22.41 14.19 -9.24
N ARG A 585 -22.75 12.93 -9.00
CA ARG A 585 -23.47 12.09 -9.95
C ARG A 585 -24.91 11.89 -9.48
N ASP A 586 -25.84 12.55 -10.16
CA ASP A 586 -27.27 12.40 -9.92
C ASP A 586 -27.85 11.10 -10.48
N GLY A 587 -28.98 10.67 -9.93
CA GLY A 587 -29.81 9.59 -10.47
C GLY A 587 -29.30 8.17 -10.22
N VAL A 588 -28.24 8.01 -9.43
CA VAL A 588 -27.68 6.69 -9.05
C VAL A 588 -28.62 5.97 -8.08
N ASP A 589 -29.27 6.71 -7.17
CA ASP A 589 -30.07 6.20 -6.04
C ASP A 589 -29.22 5.31 -5.13
N CYS A 590 -28.20 5.94 -4.56
CA CYS A 590 -27.22 5.32 -3.69
C CYS A 590 -27.53 5.64 -2.24
N SER A 591 -27.81 4.62 -1.42
CA SER A 591 -27.95 4.78 0.03
C SER A 591 -26.71 4.34 0.80
N GLY A 592 -25.90 3.48 0.20
CA GLY A 592 -24.64 3.02 0.76
C GLY A 592 -23.61 2.79 -0.33
N LEU A 593 -22.34 3.00 0.03
CA LEU A 593 -21.21 2.91 -0.86
C LEU A 593 -20.12 2.05 -0.22
N LEU A 594 -19.40 1.31 -1.04
CA LEU A 594 -18.27 0.47 -0.67
C LEU A 594 -17.24 0.54 -1.79
N ALA A 595 -15.95 0.57 -1.48
CA ALA A 595 -14.89 0.46 -2.48
C ALA A 595 -14.32 -0.95 -2.46
N HIS A 596 -14.19 -1.57 -3.63
CA HIS A 596 -13.57 -2.88 -3.80
C HIS A 596 -12.82 -2.93 -5.13
N ASP A 597 -11.57 -3.38 -5.11
CA ASP A 597 -10.64 -3.33 -6.26
C ASP A 597 -10.58 -1.92 -6.89
N ASP A 598 -10.99 -1.78 -8.16
CA ASP A 598 -10.96 -0.54 -8.95
C ASP A 598 -12.36 0.07 -9.14
N THR A 599 -13.32 -0.31 -8.28
CA THR A 599 -14.74 -0.06 -8.49
C THR A 599 -15.44 0.34 -7.19
N LEU A 600 -16.42 1.24 -7.30
CA LEU A 600 -17.33 1.57 -6.20
C LEU A 600 -18.63 0.76 -6.34
N LEU A 601 -19.02 0.08 -5.27
CA LEU A 601 -20.26 -0.65 -5.11
C LEU A 601 -21.28 0.27 -4.46
N CYS A 602 -22.22 0.72 -5.27
CA CYS A 602 -23.37 1.48 -4.81
C CYS A 602 -24.57 0.56 -4.63
N TRP A 603 -25.23 0.65 -3.47
CA TRP A 603 -26.42 -0.12 -3.17
C TRP A 603 -27.50 0.72 -2.49
N SER A 604 -28.74 0.26 -2.55
CA SER A 604 -29.90 0.90 -1.93
C SER A 604 -30.83 -0.16 -1.36
N THR A 605 -31.47 0.15 -0.24
CA THR A 605 -32.54 -0.70 0.33
C THR A 605 -33.87 -0.55 -0.42
N GLN A 606 -33.96 0.45 -1.30
CA GLN A 606 -35.17 0.80 -2.02
C GLN A 606 -35.16 0.32 -3.48
N ARG A 607 -33.98 0.02 -4.04
CA ARG A 607 -33.83 -0.44 -5.44
C ARG A 607 -33.12 -1.79 -5.55
N PRO A 608 -33.51 -2.62 -6.53
CA PRO A 608 -32.82 -3.86 -6.78
C PRO A 608 -31.49 -3.62 -7.51
N GLY A 609 -30.50 -4.46 -7.19
CA GLY A 609 -29.18 -4.47 -7.79
C GLY A 609 -28.12 -3.70 -7.00
N VAL A 610 -26.87 -4.02 -7.33
CA VAL A 610 -25.68 -3.28 -6.88
C VAL A 610 -25.04 -2.65 -8.10
N ILE A 611 -24.94 -1.32 -8.09
CA ILE A 611 -24.42 -0.52 -9.20
C ILE A 611 -22.90 -0.39 -9.02
N LEU A 612 -22.16 -0.78 -10.05
CA LEU A 612 -20.71 -0.66 -10.13
C LEU A 612 -20.39 0.67 -10.79
N LEU A 613 -19.82 1.60 -10.03
CA LEU A 613 -19.40 2.91 -10.52
C LEU A 613 -17.89 2.92 -10.74
N ALA A 614 -17.45 3.55 -11.83
CA ALA A 614 -16.05 3.88 -12.02
C ALA A 614 -15.66 4.98 -11.02
N PRO A 615 -14.65 4.80 -10.14
CA PRO A 615 -14.28 5.82 -9.15
C PRO A 615 -13.91 7.16 -9.81
N ALA A 616 -13.20 7.11 -10.94
CA ALA A 616 -12.76 8.30 -11.66
C ALA A 616 -13.89 9.15 -12.24
N THR A 617 -15.00 8.57 -12.72
CA THR A 617 -16.06 9.29 -13.44
C THR A 617 -17.43 9.24 -12.77
N LEU A 618 -17.61 8.39 -11.76
CA LEU A 618 -18.89 7.99 -11.17
C LEU A 618 -19.90 7.44 -12.21
N GLU A 619 -19.44 7.03 -13.40
CA GLU A 619 -20.30 6.42 -14.39
C GLU A 619 -20.59 4.96 -14.05
N THR A 620 -21.84 4.54 -14.29
CA THR A 620 -22.25 3.15 -14.15
C THR A 620 -21.53 2.28 -15.18
N ARG A 621 -20.62 1.42 -14.71
CA ARG A 621 -19.99 0.37 -15.50
C ARG A 621 -20.94 -0.81 -15.72
N ARG A 622 -21.65 -1.22 -14.66
CA ARG A 622 -22.53 -2.41 -14.65
C ARG A 622 -23.50 -2.37 -13.46
N THR A 623 -24.59 -3.14 -13.55
CA THR A 623 -25.43 -3.49 -12.39
C THR A 623 -25.37 -4.99 -12.16
N LEU A 624 -24.98 -5.40 -10.95
CA LEU A 624 -25.00 -6.79 -10.50
C LEU A 624 -26.31 -7.11 -9.77
N ALA A 625 -26.72 -8.38 -9.81
CA ALA A 625 -27.91 -8.89 -9.13
C ALA A 625 -29.18 -8.02 -9.31
N PRO A 626 -29.57 -7.65 -10.54
CA PRO A 626 -30.64 -6.67 -10.81
C PRO A 626 -32.04 -7.09 -10.35
N SER A 627 -32.21 -8.32 -9.85
CA SER A 627 -33.46 -8.85 -9.30
C SER A 627 -33.46 -8.95 -7.77
N VAL A 628 -32.39 -8.52 -7.09
CA VAL A 628 -32.24 -8.63 -5.64
C VAL A 628 -32.17 -7.24 -5.04
N THR A 629 -33.05 -6.92 -4.11
CA THR A 629 -32.98 -5.68 -3.32
C THR A 629 -32.15 -5.93 -2.07
N PRO A 630 -30.97 -5.31 -1.92
CA PRO A 630 -30.15 -5.46 -0.73
C PRO A 630 -30.89 -4.98 0.54
N ALA A 631 -30.79 -5.75 1.62
CA ALA A 631 -31.34 -5.40 2.93
C ALA A 631 -30.34 -4.69 3.84
N ALA A 632 -29.04 -4.81 3.53
CA ALA A 632 -27.92 -4.24 4.27
C ALA A 632 -26.70 -4.15 3.35
N ALA A 633 -25.58 -3.63 3.87
CA ALA A 633 -24.33 -3.54 3.15
C ALA A 633 -23.93 -4.90 2.54
N PRO A 634 -23.55 -4.92 1.25
CA PRO A 634 -22.98 -6.11 0.63
C PRO A 634 -21.59 -6.39 1.19
N VAL A 635 -21.13 -7.63 1.08
CA VAL A 635 -19.72 -7.98 1.27
C VAL A 635 -19.15 -8.52 -0.03
N ALA A 636 -18.04 -7.96 -0.49
CA ALA A 636 -17.22 -8.45 -1.58
C ALA A 636 -15.88 -8.99 -1.05
N GLY A 637 -15.18 -9.79 -1.84
CA GLY A 637 -13.90 -10.35 -1.42
C GLY A 637 -13.05 -10.75 -2.61
N ASP A 638 -11.74 -10.84 -2.37
CA ASP A 638 -10.66 -10.90 -3.38
C ASP A 638 -10.80 -12.05 -4.41
N ARG A 639 -11.57 -13.08 -4.09
CA ARG A 639 -11.88 -14.17 -5.04
C ARG A 639 -12.92 -13.77 -6.10
N GLY A 640 -13.42 -12.54 -6.06
CA GLY A 640 -14.44 -12.03 -6.97
C GLY A 640 -15.82 -12.58 -6.64
N VAL A 641 -16.16 -12.67 -5.36
CA VAL A 641 -17.50 -13.08 -4.89
C VAL A 641 -18.16 -11.90 -4.20
N LEU A 642 -19.40 -11.61 -4.59
CA LEU A 642 -20.28 -10.64 -3.95
C LEU A 642 -21.41 -11.37 -3.24
N VAL A 643 -21.57 -11.15 -1.93
CA VAL A 643 -22.67 -11.73 -1.15
C VAL A 643 -23.66 -10.64 -0.73
N LEU A 644 -24.93 -10.88 -1.06
CA LEU A 644 -26.03 -9.97 -0.76
C LEU A 644 -26.99 -10.60 0.25
N ARG A 645 -27.41 -9.77 1.20
CA ARG A 645 -28.59 -10.01 2.02
C ARG A 645 -29.80 -9.47 1.30
N ASP A 646 -30.74 -10.33 0.95
CA ASP A 646 -31.99 -9.95 0.31
C ASP A 646 -33.01 -9.53 1.37
N THR A 647 -33.83 -8.52 1.08
CA THR A 647 -35.00 -8.14 1.90
C THR A 647 -35.97 -9.29 2.13
N GLY A 648 -35.93 -10.32 1.28
CA GLY A 648 -36.64 -11.59 1.47
C GLY A 648 -36.04 -12.56 2.50
N GLY A 649 -35.00 -12.18 3.26
CA GLY A 649 -34.36 -13.03 4.28
C GLY A 649 -33.52 -14.16 3.71
N ARG A 650 -32.79 -13.88 2.62
CA ARG A 650 -31.92 -14.84 1.93
C ARG A 650 -30.52 -14.29 1.76
N LEU A 651 -29.52 -15.17 1.80
CA LEU A 651 -28.15 -14.87 1.40
C LEU A 651 -27.91 -15.40 0.00
N ARG A 652 -27.47 -14.52 -0.90
CA ARG A 652 -27.22 -14.85 -2.30
C ARG A 652 -25.81 -14.43 -2.68
N ALA A 653 -25.04 -15.32 -3.27
CA ALA A 653 -23.72 -15.01 -3.78
C ALA A 653 -23.71 -14.93 -5.30
N PHE A 654 -22.89 -14.03 -5.80
CA PHE A 654 -22.68 -13.78 -7.21
C PHE A 654 -21.19 -13.76 -7.50
N ASP A 655 -20.81 -14.30 -8.65
CA ASP A 655 -19.51 -14.06 -9.24
C ASP A 655 -19.50 -12.58 -9.67
N TRP A 656 -18.66 -11.79 -9.03
CA TRP A 656 -18.54 -10.34 -9.23
C TRP A 656 -18.20 -9.99 -10.69
N ARG A 657 -17.31 -10.77 -11.31
CA ARG A 657 -16.77 -10.51 -12.65
C ARG A 657 -17.80 -10.78 -13.75
N THR A 658 -18.65 -11.77 -13.56
CA THR A 658 -19.64 -12.22 -14.56
C THR A 658 -21.07 -11.85 -14.21
N GLY A 659 -21.35 -11.53 -12.94
CA GLY A 659 -22.69 -11.34 -12.39
C GLY A 659 -23.52 -12.61 -12.27
N LYS A 660 -22.93 -13.79 -12.50
CA LYS A 660 -23.66 -15.06 -12.41
C LYS A 660 -23.93 -15.41 -10.95
N PRO A 661 -25.14 -15.88 -10.60
CA PRO A 661 -25.41 -16.40 -9.27
C PRO A 661 -24.57 -17.66 -9.03
N LEU A 662 -23.90 -17.74 -7.89
CA LEU A 662 -23.12 -18.89 -7.44
C LEU A 662 -23.99 -19.82 -6.60
N TRP A 663 -24.63 -19.26 -5.57
CA TRP A 663 -25.52 -20.01 -4.68
C TRP A 663 -26.54 -19.09 -4.01
N ASP A 664 -27.59 -19.71 -3.48
CA ASP A 664 -28.70 -19.03 -2.81
C ASP A 664 -29.16 -19.88 -1.62
N ARG A 665 -29.15 -19.30 -0.42
CA ARG A 665 -29.54 -20.00 0.81
C ARG A 665 -30.41 -19.12 1.72
N PRO A 666 -31.23 -19.73 2.59
CA PRO A 666 -31.91 -19.01 3.66
C PRO A 666 -30.89 -18.30 4.55
N GLU A 667 -31.19 -17.05 4.90
CA GLU A 667 -30.42 -16.32 5.90
C GLU A 667 -30.73 -16.89 7.29
N PRO A 668 -29.71 -17.13 8.14
CA PRO A 668 -29.94 -17.51 9.53
C PRO A 668 -30.80 -16.46 10.24
N SER A 669 -31.71 -16.92 11.10
CA SER A 669 -32.62 -16.03 11.82
C SER A 669 -31.84 -14.99 12.66
N ALA A 670 -32.19 -13.71 12.50
CA ALA A 670 -31.57 -12.58 13.20
C ALA A 670 -30.05 -12.52 12.99
N THR A 671 -29.65 -12.50 11.71
CA THR A 671 -28.27 -12.20 11.30
C THR A 671 -27.96 -10.72 11.57
N GLY A 672 -26.97 -10.48 12.41
CA GLY A 672 -26.54 -9.15 12.85
C GLY A 672 -25.48 -8.53 11.93
N GLY A 673 -24.69 -9.33 11.22
CA GLY A 673 -23.63 -8.87 10.32
C GLY A 673 -23.02 -10.01 9.50
N LEU A 674 -22.33 -9.62 8.42
CA LEU A 674 -21.52 -10.51 7.58
C LEU A 674 -20.06 -10.05 7.67
N ALA A 675 -19.15 -11.01 7.61
CA ALA A 675 -17.76 -10.73 7.34
C ALA A 675 -17.20 -11.76 6.36
N LEU A 676 -16.43 -11.30 5.39
CA LEU A 676 -15.81 -12.17 4.40
C LEU A 676 -14.29 -12.11 4.59
N ALA A 677 -13.66 -13.27 4.80
CA ALA A 677 -12.21 -13.40 4.80
C ALA A 677 -11.80 -14.58 3.92
N ASP A 678 -11.08 -14.30 2.84
CA ASP A 678 -10.65 -15.30 1.84
C ASP A 678 -11.82 -16.15 1.27
N ASP A 679 -11.89 -17.46 1.58
CA ASP A 679 -13.02 -18.33 1.20
C ASP A 679 -14.14 -18.45 2.22
N ARG A 680 -14.08 -17.65 3.28
CA ARG A 680 -14.95 -17.85 4.45
C ARG A 680 -15.84 -16.65 4.66
N LEU A 681 -17.12 -16.86 4.40
CA LEU A 681 -18.17 -15.95 4.86
C LEU A 681 -18.56 -16.32 6.30
N PHE A 682 -18.27 -15.44 7.24
CA PHE A 682 -18.76 -15.49 8.59
C PHE A 682 -20.14 -14.85 8.67
N VAL A 683 -21.13 -15.65 9.05
CA VAL A 683 -22.50 -15.18 9.25
C VAL A 683 -22.79 -15.14 10.73
N LEU A 684 -22.91 -13.93 11.26
CA LEU A 684 -23.15 -13.72 12.69
C LEU A 684 -24.65 -13.77 12.97
N GLY A 685 -25.14 -14.92 13.43
CA GLY A 685 -26.52 -15.12 13.86
C GLY A 685 -26.73 -14.86 15.36
N ARG A 686 -27.98 -14.84 15.80
CA ARG A 686 -28.37 -14.51 17.19
C ARG A 686 -27.68 -15.32 18.29
N ARG A 687 -27.36 -16.59 18.04
CA ARG A 687 -26.79 -17.52 19.04
C ARG A 687 -25.63 -18.35 18.50
N GLU A 688 -25.25 -18.10 17.25
CA GLU A 688 -24.28 -18.90 16.54
C GLU A 688 -23.53 -18.05 15.55
N LEU A 689 -22.28 -18.40 15.36
CA LEU A 689 -21.44 -17.89 14.30
C LEU A 689 -21.26 -19.04 13.30
N LEU A 690 -21.74 -18.84 12.08
CA LEU A 690 -21.57 -19.81 11.00
C LEU A 690 -20.39 -19.40 10.13
N THR A 691 -19.67 -20.39 9.62
CA THR A 691 -18.73 -20.23 8.52
C THR A 691 -19.31 -20.91 7.30
N VAL A 692 -19.44 -20.14 6.23
CA VAL A 692 -19.99 -20.55 4.95
C VAL A 692 -18.87 -20.48 3.93
N ASP A 693 -18.69 -21.56 3.17
CA ASP A 693 -17.76 -21.57 2.04
C ASP A 693 -18.34 -20.72 0.90
N VAL A 694 -17.58 -19.73 0.45
CA VAL A 694 -18.05 -18.80 -0.59
C VAL A 694 -18.16 -19.40 -1.98
N ALA A 695 -17.56 -20.56 -2.25
CA ALA A 695 -17.64 -21.20 -3.56
C ALA A 695 -18.99 -21.89 -3.78
N ASP A 696 -19.53 -22.56 -2.75
CA ASP A 696 -20.74 -23.39 -2.89
C ASP A 696 -21.86 -23.07 -1.88
N GLY A 697 -21.62 -22.16 -0.93
CA GLY A 697 -22.59 -21.74 0.07
C GLY A 697 -22.82 -22.78 1.17
N SER A 698 -22.02 -23.85 1.22
CA SER A 698 -22.12 -24.88 2.25
C SER A 698 -21.61 -24.39 3.60
N THR A 699 -22.18 -24.89 4.68
CA THR A 699 -21.72 -24.55 6.03
C THR A 699 -20.51 -25.41 6.37
N SER A 700 -19.31 -24.80 6.43
CA SER A 700 -18.05 -25.48 6.75
C SER A 700 -17.75 -25.49 8.25
N GLY A 701 -18.40 -24.63 9.03
CA GLY A 701 -18.25 -24.60 10.49
C GLY A 701 -19.39 -23.86 11.19
N ALA A 702 -19.61 -24.18 12.46
CA ALA A 702 -20.55 -23.47 13.32
C ALA A 702 -20.05 -23.47 14.76
N VAL A 703 -20.09 -22.31 15.41
CA VAL A 703 -19.75 -22.16 16.83
C VAL A 703 -20.94 -21.53 17.53
N ARG A 704 -21.46 -22.22 18.56
CA ARG A 704 -22.49 -21.65 19.43
C ARG A 704 -21.86 -20.58 20.32
N LEU A 705 -22.44 -19.39 20.31
CA LEU A 705 -22.01 -18.29 21.17
C LEU A 705 -22.63 -18.47 22.57
N PRO A 706 -21.83 -18.70 23.64
CA PRO A 706 -22.37 -18.96 24.97
C PRO A 706 -23.00 -17.69 25.58
N THR A 707 -24.32 -17.64 25.75
CA THR A 707 -25.00 -16.55 26.48
C THR A 707 -24.84 -16.71 27.99
N PRO A 708 -24.54 -15.65 28.76
CA PRO A 708 -24.62 -15.69 30.21
C PRO A 708 -26.06 -16.03 30.64
N ALA A 709 -26.24 -16.75 31.74
CA ALA A 709 -27.56 -17.12 32.22
C ALA A 709 -28.44 -15.87 32.42
N GLY A 710 -29.58 -15.82 31.73
CA GLY A 710 -30.56 -14.73 31.84
C GLY A 710 -30.41 -13.55 30.87
N GLN A 711 -29.39 -13.52 30.00
CA GLN A 711 -29.21 -12.43 29.02
C GLN A 711 -29.50 -12.87 27.58
N ARG A 712 -30.18 -12.00 26.82
CA ARG A 712 -30.33 -12.13 25.36
C ARG A 712 -29.08 -11.56 24.69
N LEU A 713 -28.50 -12.31 23.74
CA LEU A 713 -27.54 -11.75 22.80
C LEU A 713 -28.36 -10.96 21.77
N ASP A 714 -28.59 -9.67 22.03
CA ASP A 714 -29.03 -8.75 20.99
C ASP A 714 -27.78 -8.24 20.28
N LEU A 715 -27.47 -8.92 19.18
CA LEU A 715 -26.52 -8.45 18.19
C LEU A 715 -27.31 -7.45 17.36
N GLY A 716 -27.09 -6.16 17.61
CA GLY A 716 -27.72 -5.11 16.85
C GLY A 716 -27.33 -5.18 15.37
N PRO A 717 -27.98 -4.42 14.49
CA PRO A 717 -27.72 -4.40 13.05
C PRO A 717 -26.30 -3.96 12.64
N LEU A 718 -25.41 -3.68 13.60
CA LEU A 718 -24.10 -3.02 13.43
C LEU A 718 -23.01 -3.63 14.32
N ALA A 719 -23.22 -4.88 14.77
CA ALA A 719 -22.12 -5.65 15.35
C ALA A 719 -21.22 -6.15 14.21
N GLU A 720 -20.50 -5.24 13.56
CA GLU A 720 -19.51 -5.60 12.56
C GLU A 720 -18.38 -6.38 13.23
N PRO A 721 -18.21 -7.66 12.86
CA PRO A 721 -17.23 -8.49 13.51
C PRO A 721 -15.84 -8.14 12.95
N LEU A 722 -14.89 -7.82 13.82
CA LEU A 722 -13.50 -7.62 13.41
C LEU A 722 -12.80 -8.97 13.32
N CYS A 723 -12.01 -9.21 12.26
CA CYS A 723 -11.22 -10.43 12.10
C CYS A 723 -9.72 -10.14 12.15
N LEU A 724 -8.98 -10.82 13.02
CA LEU A 724 -7.52 -10.71 13.11
C LEU A 724 -6.91 -12.02 13.63
N GLY A 725 -5.91 -12.57 12.91
CA GLY A 725 -5.22 -13.78 13.33
C GLY A 725 -6.10 -15.04 13.45
N GLY A 726 -7.17 -15.09 12.64
CA GLY A 726 -8.22 -16.11 12.72
C GLY A 726 -9.06 -16.02 14.01
N VAL A 727 -9.12 -14.84 14.62
CA VAL A 727 -9.94 -14.51 15.79
C VAL A 727 -10.97 -13.47 15.38
N LEU A 728 -12.22 -13.68 15.77
CA LEU A 728 -13.32 -12.74 15.58
C LEU A 728 -13.63 -12.03 16.88
N TYR A 729 -13.63 -10.69 16.83
CA TYR A 729 -14.01 -9.83 17.94
C TYR A 729 -15.43 -9.31 17.69
N LEU A 730 -16.33 -9.65 18.60
CA LEU A 730 -17.76 -9.43 18.46
C LEU A 730 -18.25 -8.48 19.54
N THR A 731 -18.96 -7.43 19.14
CA THR A 731 -19.65 -6.50 20.04
C THR A 731 -21.14 -6.88 20.12
N THR A 732 -21.78 -6.63 21.26
CA THR A 732 -23.22 -6.85 21.43
C THR A 732 -23.88 -5.58 21.94
N GLN A 733 -25.17 -5.38 21.67
CA GLN A 733 -25.90 -4.17 22.13
C GLN A 733 -25.92 -4.04 23.66
N GLY A 734 -25.76 -5.14 24.39
CA GLY A 734 -25.65 -5.13 25.85
C GLY A 734 -24.28 -4.69 26.40
N GLY A 735 -23.40 -4.15 25.55
CA GLY A 735 -22.06 -3.70 25.93
C GLY A 735 -21.11 -4.84 26.27
N PHE A 736 -21.34 -6.04 25.73
CA PHE A 736 -20.39 -7.15 25.86
C PHE A 736 -19.53 -7.26 24.62
N ILE A 737 -18.23 -7.41 24.84
CA ILE A 737 -17.23 -7.67 23.81
C ILE A 737 -16.71 -9.09 24.01
N ARG A 738 -16.51 -9.80 22.91
CA ARG A 738 -16.11 -11.21 22.93
C ARG A 738 -15.07 -11.46 21.87
N SER A 739 -14.21 -12.42 22.16
CA SER A 739 -13.22 -12.91 21.23
C SER A 739 -13.39 -14.42 21.07
N VAL A 740 -13.61 -14.86 19.83
CA VAL A 740 -13.84 -16.27 19.49
C VAL A 740 -12.95 -16.67 18.32
N ALA A 741 -12.50 -17.92 18.27
CA ALA A 741 -11.78 -18.41 17.10
C ALA A 741 -12.75 -18.49 15.93
N ALA A 742 -12.30 -18.09 14.75
CA ALA A 742 -13.02 -18.34 13.51
C ALA A 742 -13.28 -19.86 13.37
N PRO A 743 -14.53 -20.29 13.12
CA PRO A 743 -14.83 -21.71 12.98
C PRO A 743 -13.96 -22.37 11.91
N GLY A 744 -13.44 -23.56 12.22
CA GLY A 744 -12.53 -24.28 11.33
C GLY A 744 -11.09 -23.77 11.29
N ILE A 745 -10.71 -22.82 12.17
CA ILE A 745 -9.30 -22.45 12.40
C ILE A 745 -8.84 -23.06 13.74
N PRO A 746 -7.71 -23.79 13.77
CA PRO A 746 -7.27 -24.45 14.99
C PRO A 746 -7.01 -23.43 16.11
N VAL A 747 -7.57 -23.73 17.27
CA VAL A 747 -7.14 -23.14 18.54
C VAL A 747 -5.91 -23.93 18.96
N SER A 748 -4.75 -23.29 19.12
CA SER A 748 -3.57 -23.96 19.66
C SER A 748 -3.95 -24.65 20.96
N LYS A 749 -3.79 -25.98 21.02
CA LYS A 749 -3.94 -26.73 22.27
C LYS A 749 -2.79 -26.27 23.17
N GLY A 750 -3.12 -25.45 24.17
CA GLY A 750 -2.19 -25.14 25.26
C GLY A 750 -1.91 -26.35 26.13
#